data_AF-A0A660UR44-F1
#
_entry.id   AF-A0A660UR44-F1
#
_cell.length_a   1.000
_cell.length_b   1.000
_cell.length_c   1.000
_cell.angle_alpha   90.00
_cell.angle_beta   90.00
_cell.angle_gamma   90.00
#
_symmetry.space_group_name_H-M   'P 1'
#
loop_
_entity.id
_entity.type
_entity.pdbx_description
1 polymer ?
#
loop_
_entity_poly.entity_id
_entity_poly.type
_entity_poly.pdbx_seq_one_letter_code
_entity_poly.pdbx_strand_id
1 'polypeptide(L)'
;MRIPNFRKNLVWAVILITGARLYAWENRETHPAITEQAVSVNEARVDDYLKTQLGLSDGLSTQLYWDFPSDIEGRVKKGGTNPNQRTRTILEWIRTGSNIEDEDGRTIPWRPRHHFHDPIRNSGLDNHADHPDWEAPFWSSWLPLGQSAMDWAILGTAAQEPFTNNEKWTAARTTFYDSLRSATKSEREAQLAEAFLKLGCVLHMIEDMGVPAHTRNDFLFGHYRHAFFNWGNPLEGWVEGQIKDNDGQSLWAGTAPIVFDTLAEYFDADVYAGGYLGDGILPPVELWGLSECTNYQFLSLSTVFGCSGSLYQFPHPAIGKTTPLLEPVPAGLKAYFDGANYGVTHLARDSYTRYIGARYSLFGPSLDSTTTTDDINVFQDYANITITRTIDYATGLINYFFRGSIDVSIGCPQGCDPATNTATYNMIITNTSLNTDRQQVLKGGAFEFYWEDWSGNRTQANNFTVYTYDPCDPCTVQLWDQDSILPHGKHIKAEVTFDVPACTDIKDYAVVYKGAVNDFEHPDDTDPADAEAVACWTKSASATAPAESYTLLVTESGGTDGYSECAAYLESIFNSENPDGYTLNKTPDSSCLDCRWYEMDYHSCPYGSPYCYPGCNVTQIMILKAPSSDSFCVIITPFPVAYCGFGPSCLGSYKRCFDRQPEESYDDFRERIFNGGVFGDGSEPDCTEDGCIIPALGGWTDSWVRVLWLPTMEMMMGAGGGMDGMADGELVLMGETAPVEAAAQASSTPPEPSVEEQIEQIEELLDWLYEIKDETDEETWLSLTTTLEEMLKELQDLQQD
;
A
#
# COMPACT_ATOMS: atom_id res chain seq x y z
N MET A 1 -3.32 -38.78 56.70
CA MET A 1 -4.16 -37.61 56.33
C MET A 1 -3.60 -37.05 55.03
N ARG A 2 -4.45 -36.85 54.01
CA ARG A 2 -4.06 -36.19 52.76
C ARG A 2 -4.55 -34.75 52.84
N ILE A 3 -3.68 -33.79 52.53
CA ILE A 3 -4.03 -32.37 52.37
C ILE A 3 -4.41 -32.21 50.88
N PRO A 4 -5.67 -31.94 50.51
CA PRO A 4 -6.09 -31.94 49.10
C PRO A 4 -6.16 -30.54 48.50
N ASN A 5 -5.58 -30.41 47.30
CA ASN A 5 -5.91 -29.49 46.20
C ASN A 5 -5.88 -27.95 46.41
N PHE A 6 -6.30 -27.38 47.54
CA PHE A 6 -6.47 -25.92 47.66
C PHE A 6 -5.17 -25.13 47.46
N ARG A 7 -4.07 -25.56 48.10
CA ARG A 7 -2.72 -24.99 47.93
C ARG A 7 -2.12 -25.14 46.52
N LYS A 8 -2.72 -25.91 45.61
CA LYS A 8 -2.32 -25.90 44.20
C LYS A 8 -2.98 -24.73 43.49
N ASN A 9 -4.31 -24.63 43.56
CA ASN A 9 -5.10 -23.62 42.86
C ASN A 9 -4.63 -22.17 43.18
N LEU A 10 -4.31 -21.92 44.45
CA LEU A 10 -3.87 -20.61 44.95
C LEU A 10 -2.56 -20.11 44.31
N VAL A 11 -1.61 -21.02 44.06
CA VAL A 11 -0.32 -20.71 43.41
C VAL A 11 -0.53 -20.34 41.93
N TRP A 12 -1.55 -20.90 41.27
CA TRP A 12 -1.82 -20.67 39.85
C TRP A 12 -2.54 -19.35 39.55
N ALA A 13 -3.34 -18.83 40.49
CA ALA A 13 -3.96 -17.49 40.34
C ALA A 13 -2.91 -16.36 40.36
N VAL A 14 -1.93 -16.45 41.27
CA VAL A 14 -0.82 -15.47 41.38
C VAL A 14 0.10 -15.49 40.14
N ILE A 15 0.19 -16.63 39.43
CA ILE A 15 0.99 -16.78 38.20
C ILE A 15 0.41 -15.98 37.02
N LEU A 16 -0.89 -15.68 36.99
CA LEU A 16 -1.51 -14.91 35.91
C LEU A 16 -1.18 -13.41 35.94
N ILE A 17 -0.79 -12.87 37.10
CA ILE A 17 -0.54 -11.43 37.29
C ILE A 17 0.88 -11.02 36.84
N THR A 18 1.79 -11.99 36.61
CA THR A 18 3.22 -11.74 36.35
C THR A 18 3.68 -12.03 34.91
N GLY A 19 2.76 -12.39 34.00
CA GLY A 19 3.06 -12.68 32.60
C GLY A 19 3.51 -11.46 31.80
N ALA A 20 4.83 -11.26 31.67
CA ALA A 20 5.42 -10.07 31.03
C ALA A 20 6.03 -10.32 29.64
N ARG A 21 5.84 -11.51 29.05
CA ARG A 21 6.38 -11.90 27.72
C ARG A 21 5.50 -12.97 27.06
N LEU A 22 4.53 -12.53 26.27
CA LEU A 22 3.70 -13.38 25.40
C LEU A 22 3.78 -12.89 23.95
N TYR A 23 4.93 -12.30 23.61
CA TYR A 23 5.19 -11.62 22.37
C TYR A 23 5.36 -12.58 21.20
N ALA A 24 5.03 -12.08 20.01
CA ALA A 24 5.52 -12.58 18.75
C ALA A 24 6.78 -11.79 18.35
N TRP A 25 7.70 -12.42 17.60
CA TRP A 25 9.07 -11.95 17.33
C TRP A 25 9.65 -10.97 18.39
N GLU A 26 9.67 -11.33 19.69
CA GLU A 26 10.05 -10.47 20.85
C GLU A 26 10.05 -8.95 20.53
N ASN A 27 8.85 -8.35 20.49
CA ASN A 27 8.45 -7.04 19.95
C ASN A 27 9.35 -5.78 20.03
N ARG A 28 10.48 -5.80 20.74
CA ARG A 28 11.29 -4.60 21.00
C ARG A 28 12.11 -4.17 19.80
N GLU A 29 12.85 -5.08 19.17
CA GLU A 29 13.75 -4.75 18.06
C GLU A 29 13.37 -5.48 16.77
N THR A 30 12.93 -6.74 16.81
CA THR A 30 12.73 -7.57 15.61
C THR A 30 11.63 -7.05 14.69
N HIS A 31 10.40 -6.87 15.18
CA HIS A 31 9.31 -6.26 14.40
C HIS A 31 9.71 -4.89 13.82
N PRO A 32 10.18 -3.91 14.61
CA PRO A 32 10.73 -2.65 14.08
C PRO A 32 11.82 -2.80 13.01
N ALA A 33 12.70 -3.80 13.12
CA ALA A 33 13.77 -4.04 12.15
C ALA A 33 13.29 -4.68 10.85
N ILE A 34 12.34 -5.62 10.93
CA ILE A 34 11.68 -6.25 9.76
C ILE A 34 10.84 -5.21 9.03
N THR A 35 10.00 -4.46 9.74
CA THR A 35 9.22 -3.34 9.19
C THR A 35 10.13 -2.30 8.53
N GLU A 36 11.27 -1.94 9.15
CA GLU A 36 12.23 -1.00 8.54
C GLU A 36 12.80 -1.52 7.23
N GLN A 37 13.19 -2.81 7.15
CA GLN A 37 13.61 -3.40 5.87
C GLN A 37 12.48 -3.35 4.84
N ALA A 38 11.27 -3.75 5.23
CA ALA A 38 10.11 -3.84 4.33
C ALA A 38 9.66 -2.48 3.74
N VAL A 39 9.93 -1.35 4.41
CA VAL A 39 9.70 -0.01 3.84
C VAL A 39 10.93 0.59 3.13
N SER A 40 12.13 0.04 3.34
CA SER A 40 13.40 0.66 2.90
C SER A 40 14.11 -0.06 1.76
N VAL A 41 13.67 -1.25 1.36
CA VAL A 41 14.10 -1.86 0.08
C VAL A 41 13.66 -0.98 -1.10
N ASN A 42 14.41 -0.95 -2.20
CA ASN A 42 14.11 -0.03 -3.32
C ASN A 42 12.77 -0.35 -3.99
N GLU A 43 12.33 -1.60 -3.85
CA GLU A 43 11.09 -2.15 -4.35
C GLU A 43 9.89 -1.79 -3.45
N ALA A 44 10.12 -1.28 -2.23
CA ALA A 44 9.11 -0.70 -1.36
C ALA A 44 8.79 0.72 -1.83
N ARG A 45 7.78 0.86 -2.68
CA ARG A 45 7.49 2.11 -3.41
C ARG A 45 6.96 3.24 -2.52
N VAL A 46 6.86 3.03 -1.20
CA VAL A 46 6.36 4.00 -0.22
C VAL A 46 7.19 5.28 -0.16
N ASP A 47 8.52 5.23 -0.17
CA ASP A 47 9.35 6.44 -0.08
C ASP A 47 9.19 7.34 -1.32
N ASP A 48 9.15 6.74 -2.51
CA ASP A 48 8.85 7.43 -3.77
C ASP A 48 7.38 7.88 -3.84
N TYR A 49 6.44 7.14 -3.26
CA TYR A 49 5.03 7.54 -3.17
C TYR A 49 4.87 8.81 -2.33
N LEU A 50 5.50 8.85 -1.15
CA LEU A 50 5.50 10.01 -0.26
C LEU A 50 6.06 11.25 -0.98
N LYS A 51 7.15 11.09 -1.73
CA LYS A 51 7.78 12.19 -2.49
C LYS A 51 6.95 12.65 -3.69
N THR A 52 6.41 11.71 -4.48
CA THR A 52 5.80 12.01 -5.78
C THR A 52 4.29 12.24 -5.73
N GLN A 53 3.57 11.51 -4.87
CA GLN A 53 2.11 11.62 -4.75
C GLN A 53 1.72 12.57 -3.60
N LEU A 54 2.43 12.57 -2.47
CA LEU A 54 2.14 13.44 -1.32
C LEU A 54 3.00 14.72 -1.24
N GLY A 55 3.98 14.90 -2.14
CA GLY A 55 4.85 16.08 -2.16
C GLY A 55 5.78 16.21 -0.95
N LEU A 56 5.96 15.12 -0.18
CA LEU A 56 6.79 15.10 1.01
C LEU A 56 8.25 14.81 0.59
N SER A 57 9.03 15.86 0.35
CA SER A 57 10.38 15.78 -0.23
C SER A 57 11.34 14.85 0.51
N ASP A 58 11.16 14.72 1.83
CA ASP A 58 12.02 13.95 2.71
C ASP A 58 11.55 12.48 2.82
N GLY A 59 10.45 12.11 2.16
CA GLY A 59 9.91 10.76 2.10
C GLY A 59 9.67 10.17 3.49
N LEU A 60 10.19 8.97 3.74
CA LEU A 60 10.15 8.30 5.04
C LEU A 60 10.81 9.09 6.19
N SER A 61 11.72 10.02 5.87
CA SER A 61 12.36 10.91 6.86
C SER A 61 11.52 12.14 7.21
N THR A 62 10.36 12.33 6.58
CA THR A 62 9.44 13.44 6.89
C THR A 62 8.98 13.37 8.34
N GLN A 63 9.21 14.44 9.10
CA GLN A 63 8.78 14.53 10.50
C GLN A 63 7.31 14.96 10.61
N LEU A 64 6.52 14.18 11.31
CA LEU A 64 5.11 14.43 11.61
C LEU A 64 4.90 14.59 13.11
N TYR A 65 4.10 15.58 13.50
CA TYR A 65 3.66 15.79 14.88
C TYR A 65 2.29 15.16 15.12
N TRP A 66 2.16 14.38 16.19
CA TRP A 66 0.88 13.86 16.65
C TRP A 66 0.81 13.86 18.18
N ASP A 67 -0.21 14.54 18.71
CA ASP A 67 -0.54 14.49 20.13
C ASP A 67 -1.54 13.35 20.39
N PHE A 68 -1.01 12.12 20.35
CA PHE A 68 -1.81 10.89 20.47
C PHE A 68 -2.48 10.74 21.85
N PRO A 69 -3.64 10.07 21.91
CA PRO A 69 -4.40 9.88 23.15
C PRO A 69 -3.69 8.95 24.15
N SER A 70 -4.20 8.93 25.39
CA SER A 70 -3.55 8.30 26.54
C SER A 70 -3.43 6.78 26.46
N ASP A 71 -4.31 6.11 25.71
CA ASP A 71 -4.25 4.68 25.41
C ASP A 71 -3.05 4.34 24.52
N ILE A 72 -2.89 5.06 23.40
CA ILE A 72 -1.69 4.99 22.55
C ILE A 72 -0.44 5.36 23.35
N GLU A 73 -0.49 6.39 24.20
CA GLU A 73 0.63 6.76 25.07
C GLU A 73 1.04 5.62 26.02
N GLY A 74 0.04 4.92 26.59
CA GLY A 74 0.26 3.73 27.39
C GLY A 74 0.99 2.64 26.61
N ARG A 75 0.53 2.32 25.40
CA ARG A 75 1.12 1.28 24.54
C ARG A 75 2.54 1.64 24.09
N VAL A 76 2.75 2.85 23.56
CA VAL A 76 4.06 3.39 23.14
C VAL A 76 5.08 3.30 24.28
N LYS A 77 4.66 3.63 25.51
CA LYS A 77 5.51 3.53 26.70
C LYS A 77 5.86 2.09 27.08
N LYS A 78 4.90 1.14 27.02
CA LYS A 78 5.17 -0.28 27.33
C LYS A 78 6.17 -0.87 26.34
N GLY A 79 5.98 -0.58 25.06
CA GLY A 79 6.84 -0.97 23.93
C GLY A 79 8.26 -0.40 23.92
N GLY A 80 8.63 0.40 24.93
CA GLY A 80 9.98 0.95 25.09
C GLY A 80 10.27 2.23 24.30
N THR A 81 9.33 2.68 23.47
CA THR A 81 9.44 3.96 22.75
C THR A 81 9.13 5.14 23.69
N ASN A 82 9.79 6.29 23.52
CA ASN A 82 9.59 7.45 24.38
C ASN A 82 8.20 8.10 24.18
N PRO A 83 7.26 8.04 25.15
CA PRO A 83 5.91 8.62 24.99
C PRO A 83 5.90 10.15 24.96
N ASN A 84 6.97 10.81 25.43
CA ASN A 84 7.08 12.27 25.42
C ASN A 84 7.53 12.82 24.06
N GLN A 85 8.04 11.95 23.18
CA GLN A 85 8.34 12.33 21.80
C GLN A 85 7.02 12.34 21.03
N ARG A 86 6.54 13.53 20.66
CA ARG A 86 5.31 13.74 19.86
C ARG A 86 5.59 14.03 18.39
N THR A 87 6.85 14.29 18.03
CA THR A 87 7.34 14.37 16.65
C THR A 87 8.25 13.20 16.34
N ARG A 88 7.95 12.47 15.25
CA ARG A 88 8.72 11.35 14.72
C ARG A 88 8.73 11.44 13.20
N THR A 89 9.74 10.85 12.57
CA THR A 89 9.74 10.52 11.14
C THR A 89 8.62 9.52 10.80
N ILE A 90 8.22 9.45 9.53
CA ILE A 90 7.26 8.44 9.06
C ILE A 90 7.79 7.02 9.34
N LEU A 91 9.08 6.77 9.12
CA LEU A 91 9.73 5.50 9.47
C LEU A 91 9.61 5.17 10.97
N GLU A 92 9.89 6.12 11.86
CA GLU A 92 9.71 5.91 13.30
C GLU A 92 8.24 5.67 13.68
N TRP A 93 7.27 6.27 13.00
CA TRP A 93 5.84 6.02 13.26
C TRP A 93 5.41 4.60 12.88
N ILE A 94 5.79 4.12 11.70
CA ILE A 94 5.43 2.75 11.27
C ILE A 94 6.15 1.68 12.11
N ARG A 95 7.42 1.91 12.48
CA ARG A 95 8.14 1.07 13.45
C ARG A 95 7.55 1.10 14.86
N THR A 96 7.02 2.26 15.29
CA THR A 96 6.29 2.34 16.57
C THR A 96 5.03 1.48 16.50
N GLY A 97 4.31 1.51 15.39
CA GLY A 97 3.15 0.66 15.12
C GLY A 97 3.44 -0.83 15.27
N SER A 98 4.46 -1.34 14.57
CA SER A 98 4.78 -2.78 14.62
C SER A 98 5.35 -3.27 15.95
N ASN A 99 5.80 -2.36 16.81
CA ASN A 99 6.18 -2.66 18.20
C ASN A 99 4.96 -2.72 19.14
N ILE A 100 4.01 -1.77 19.03
CA ILE A 100 2.91 -1.63 19.99
C ILE A 100 1.74 -2.60 19.79
N GLU A 101 1.71 -3.37 18.70
CA GLU A 101 0.63 -4.35 18.44
C GLU A 101 0.55 -5.40 19.56
N ASP A 102 1.70 -5.87 20.01
CA ASP A 102 1.87 -6.80 21.13
C ASP A 102 1.56 -6.18 22.51
N GLU A 103 1.47 -4.85 22.60
CA GLU A 103 1.51 -4.10 23.87
C GLU A 103 0.14 -3.84 24.53
N ASP A 104 -0.64 -4.90 24.73
CA ASP A 104 -1.78 -4.84 25.67
C ASP A 104 -1.97 -6.04 26.62
N GLY A 105 -1.01 -6.97 26.67
CA GLY A 105 -1.09 -8.24 27.41
C GLY A 105 -1.14 -8.19 28.95
N ARG A 106 -1.60 -7.09 29.58
CA ARG A 106 -1.80 -6.99 31.05
C ARG A 106 -3.25 -6.85 31.49
N THR A 107 -4.12 -6.35 30.62
CA THR A 107 -5.57 -6.36 30.84
C THR A 107 -6.13 -7.59 30.16
N ILE A 108 -6.99 -8.34 30.85
CA ILE A 108 -7.72 -9.46 30.24
C ILE A 108 -8.90 -8.85 29.46
N PRO A 109 -9.12 -9.24 28.19
CA PRO A 109 -8.40 -10.25 27.41
C PRO A 109 -7.09 -9.75 26.76
N TRP A 110 -6.13 -10.66 26.57
CA TRP A 110 -4.80 -10.36 26.04
C TRP A 110 -4.76 -10.25 24.50
N ARG A 111 -4.37 -9.09 23.97
CA ARG A 111 -4.23 -8.84 22.51
C ARG A 111 -3.39 -9.88 21.74
N PRO A 112 -2.22 -10.36 22.23
CA PRO A 112 -1.37 -11.34 21.51
C PRO A 112 -2.04 -12.68 21.15
N ARG A 113 -3.20 -13.01 21.75
CA ARG A 113 -3.96 -14.21 21.36
C ARG A 113 -4.49 -14.16 19.92
N HIS A 114 -4.56 -12.96 19.33
CA HIS A 114 -5.04 -12.74 17.98
C HIS A 114 -3.96 -12.91 16.90
N HIS A 115 -2.71 -13.18 17.29
CA HIS A 115 -1.57 -13.20 16.37
C HIS A 115 -1.38 -14.55 15.67
N PHE A 116 -2.25 -15.51 15.97
CA PHE A 116 -2.23 -16.87 15.41
C PHE A 116 -3.18 -16.98 14.22
N HIS A 117 -2.79 -17.73 13.20
CA HIS A 117 -3.67 -18.15 12.10
C HIS A 117 -3.23 -19.51 11.56
N ASP A 118 -4.08 -20.51 11.68
CA ASP A 118 -3.85 -21.85 11.16
C ASP A 118 -4.50 -22.02 9.78
N PRO A 119 -3.72 -22.01 8.68
CA PRO A 119 -4.25 -22.14 7.31
C PRO A 119 -4.83 -23.53 7.01
N ILE A 120 -4.60 -24.54 7.86
CA ILE A 120 -5.23 -25.87 7.68
C ILE A 120 -6.71 -25.83 8.07
N ARG A 121 -7.05 -24.92 8.99
CA ARG A 121 -8.35 -24.82 9.64
C ARG A 121 -9.07 -23.51 9.35
N ASN A 122 -8.37 -22.55 8.73
CA ASN A 122 -8.79 -21.17 8.53
C ASN A 122 -9.33 -20.57 9.83
N SER A 123 -8.50 -20.62 10.88
CA SER A 123 -8.90 -20.28 12.26
C SER A 123 -7.76 -19.65 13.06
N GLY A 124 -8.12 -18.77 14.00
CA GLY A 124 -7.18 -18.24 14.99
C GLY A 124 -6.85 -19.21 16.11
N LEU A 125 -6.37 -18.66 17.23
CA LEU A 125 -5.89 -19.43 18.37
C LEU A 125 -7.01 -20.28 19.01
N ASP A 126 -6.82 -21.61 19.03
CA ASP A 126 -7.66 -22.56 19.78
C ASP A 126 -6.80 -23.41 20.73
N ASN A 127 -6.74 -22.95 21.99
CA ASN A 127 -6.05 -23.67 23.07
C ASN A 127 -6.94 -24.70 23.80
N HIS A 128 -8.20 -24.90 23.40
CA HIS A 128 -9.12 -25.82 24.10
C HIS A 128 -8.94 -27.28 23.65
N ALA A 129 -8.01 -27.54 22.73
CA ALA A 129 -7.69 -28.84 22.17
C ALA A 129 -6.81 -29.73 23.06
N ASP A 130 -7.04 -31.05 22.98
CA ASP A 130 -6.28 -32.10 23.66
C ASP A 130 -4.82 -32.20 23.15
N HIS A 131 -3.91 -31.39 23.68
CA HIS A 131 -2.47 -31.63 23.55
C HIS A 131 -2.05 -32.80 24.47
N PRO A 132 -1.50 -33.91 23.96
CA PRO A 132 -1.32 -35.12 24.77
C PRO A 132 -0.27 -35.00 25.89
N ASP A 133 0.72 -34.11 25.74
CA ASP A 133 1.70 -33.82 26.80
C ASP A 133 1.20 -32.81 27.85
N TRP A 134 -0.05 -32.35 27.73
CA TRP A 134 -0.72 -31.49 28.70
C TRP A 134 -1.92 -32.22 29.31
N GLU A 135 -1.76 -32.76 30.52
CA GLU A 135 -2.91 -33.12 31.35
C GLU A 135 -3.67 -31.83 31.72
N ALA A 136 -4.59 -31.43 30.84
CA ALA A 136 -5.37 -30.21 30.97
C ALA A 136 -5.93 -30.08 32.40
N PRO A 137 -5.50 -29.07 33.19
CA PRO A 137 -6.15 -28.78 34.46
C PRO A 137 -7.64 -28.55 34.23
N PHE A 138 -8.47 -28.82 35.23
CA PHE A 138 -9.94 -28.64 35.17
C PHE A 138 -10.43 -27.18 34.97
N TRP A 139 -9.52 -26.30 34.58
CA TRP A 139 -9.66 -24.86 34.30
C TRP A 139 -9.36 -24.56 32.82
N SER A 140 -9.12 -25.55 31.96
CA SER A 140 -8.73 -25.34 30.54
C SER A 140 -9.74 -24.53 29.72
N SER A 141 -10.99 -24.44 30.19
CA SER A 141 -12.01 -23.53 29.66
C SER A 141 -11.63 -22.04 29.71
N TRP A 142 -10.62 -21.66 30.52
CA TRP A 142 -10.09 -20.29 30.63
C TRP A 142 -8.91 -20.03 29.69
N LEU A 143 -8.43 -21.03 28.93
CA LEU A 143 -7.35 -20.80 27.97
C LEU A 143 -7.81 -19.84 26.87
N PRO A 144 -6.95 -18.90 26.43
CA PRO A 144 -7.37 -17.87 25.49
C PRO A 144 -7.70 -18.50 24.14
N LEU A 145 -8.89 -18.20 23.65
CA LEU A 145 -9.26 -18.30 22.23
C LEU A 145 -8.96 -16.96 21.56
N GLY A 146 -8.60 -16.99 20.28
CA GLY A 146 -8.36 -15.79 19.48
C GLY A 146 -9.06 -15.86 18.12
N GLN A 147 -9.58 -14.71 17.67
CA GLN A 147 -9.79 -14.45 16.24
C GLN A 147 -8.47 -14.63 15.48
N SER A 148 -8.52 -15.07 14.23
CA SER A 148 -7.33 -15.21 13.37
C SER A 148 -6.60 -13.88 13.17
N ALA A 149 -5.28 -13.95 12.96
CA ALA A 149 -4.44 -12.80 12.63
C ALA A 149 -4.96 -12.03 11.41
N MET A 150 -5.38 -12.76 10.37
CA MET A 150 -5.99 -12.22 9.16
C MET A 150 -7.27 -11.42 9.47
N ASP A 151 -8.27 -12.02 10.15
CA ASP A 151 -9.51 -11.31 10.47
C ASP A 151 -9.29 -10.18 11.49
N TRP A 152 -8.34 -10.32 12.41
CA TRP A 152 -7.99 -9.26 13.36
C TRP A 152 -7.37 -8.03 12.68
N ALA A 153 -6.51 -8.27 11.68
CA ALA A 153 -5.91 -7.23 10.85
C ALA A 153 -6.92 -6.58 9.89
N ILE A 154 -7.87 -7.34 9.33
CA ILE A 154 -8.81 -6.88 8.31
C ILE A 154 -10.11 -6.33 8.92
N LEU A 155 -10.83 -7.18 9.64
CA LEU A 155 -12.17 -6.91 10.20
C LEU A 155 -12.07 -6.24 11.57
N GLY A 156 -11.09 -6.66 12.38
CA GLY A 156 -10.83 -6.14 13.72
C GLY A 156 -12.00 -6.34 14.69
N THR A 157 -12.70 -7.46 14.55
CA THR A 157 -13.79 -7.89 15.43
C THR A 157 -13.51 -9.31 15.87
N ALA A 158 -13.46 -9.55 17.18
CA ALA A 158 -13.40 -10.89 17.76
C ALA A 158 -14.70 -11.18 18.51
N ALA A 159 -15.28 -12.36 18.33
CA ALA A 159 -16.46 -12.78 19.10
C ALA A 159 -16.17 -12.90 20.61
N GLN A 160 -14.89 -12.97 20.96
CA GLN A 160 -14.33 -13.14 22.31
C GLN A 160 -13.84 -11.82 22.92
N GLU A 161 -14.11 -10.65 22.32
CA GLU A 161 -13.78 -9.32 22.88
C GLU A 161 -14.96 -8.36 22.95
N PRO A 162 -15.05 -7.56 24.04
CA PRO A 162 -15.97 -6.42 24.10
C PRO A 162 -15.46 -5.19 23.35
N PHE A 163 -14.21 -5.20 22.87
CA PHE A 163 -13.55 -4.08 22.19
C PHE A 163 -13.18 -4.45 20.75
N THR A 164 -13.19 -3.47 19.86
CA THR A 164 -12.79 -3.61 18.46
C THR A 164 -11.33 -3.23 18.27
N ASN A 165 -10.62 -3.90 17.36
CA ASN A 165 -9.30 -3.45 16.93
C ASN A 165 -9.43 -2.09 16.22
N ASN A 166 -8.80 -1.05 16.76
CA ASN A 166 -8.79 0.30 16.20
C ASN A 166 -7.60 0.53 15.25
N GLU A 167 -6.66 -0.41 15.20
CA GLU A 167 -5.42 -0.38 14.39
C GLU A 167 -5.46 -1.33 13.19
N LYS A 168 -6.66 -1.77 12.79
CA LYS A 168 -6.91 -2.60 11.60
C LYS A 168 -6.71 -1.86 10.27
N TRP A 169 -6.57 -2.61 9.18
CA TRP A 169 -6.38 -2.11 7.82
C TRP A 169 -7.38 -1.03 7.41
N THR A 170 -8.67 -1.29 7.59
CA THR A 170 -9.74 -0.33 7.24
C THR A 170 -9.67 0.97 8.05
N ALA A 171 -9.13 0.93 9.28
CA ALA A 171 -8.86 2.12 10.08
C ALA A 171 -7.62 2.88 9.57
N ALA A 172 -6.51 2.17 9.27
CA ALA A 172 -5.32 2.77 8.66
C ALA A 172 -5.66 3.45 7.31
N ARG A 173 -6.45 2.78 6.46
CA ARG A 173 -7.00 3.31 5.20
C ARG A 173 -7.82 4.57 5.39
N THR A 174 -8.77 4.56 6.32
CA THR A 174 -9.66 5.69 6.58
C THR A 174 -8.87 6.88 7.11
N THR A 175 -7.99 6.67 8.09
CA THR A 175 -7.13 7.74 8.64
C THR A 175 -6.15 8.28 7.59
N PHE A 176 -5.60 7.43 6.70
CA PHE A 176 -4.77 7.88 5.57
C PHE A 176 -5.57 8.77 4.63
N TYR A 177 -6.75 8.35 4.20
CA TYR A 177 -7.66 9.14 3.37
C TYR A 177 -8.01 10.50 4.02
N ASP A 178 -8.34 10.50 5.31
CA ASP A 178 -8.64 11.72 6.07
C ASP A 178 -7.45 12.69 6.09
N SER A 179 -6.22 12.18 6.21
CA SER A 179 -5.00 12.99 6.15
C SER A 179 -4.81 13.76 4.83
N LEU A 180 -5.43 13.30 3.74
CA LEU A 180 -5.39 13.98 2.43
C LEU A 180 -6.42 15.11 2.33
N ARG A 181 -7.48 15.11 3.15
CA ARG A 181 -8.64 16.01 3.02
C ARG A 181 -8.86 16.97 4.18
N SER A 182 -8.34 16.68 5.38
CA SER A 182 -8.60 17.52 6.58
C SER A 182 -8.15 18.97 6.42
N ALA A 183 -8.91 19.88 7.03
CA ALA A 183 -8.82 21.31 6.75
C ALA A 183 -7.49 21.93 7.21
N THR A 184 -7.04 21.67 8.43
CA THR A 184 -5.79 22.26 8.93
C THR A 184 -4.58 21.36 8.67
N LYS A 185 -3.42 21.98 8.43
CA LYS A 185 -2.16 21.26 8.27
C LYS A 185 -1.85 20.34 9.47
N SER A 186 -2.12 20.81 10.69
CA SER A 186 -1.91 20.04 11.93
C SER A 186 -2.78 18.79 12.03
N GLU A 187 -4.03 18.83 11.57
CA GLU A 187 -4.90 17.64 11.53
C GLU A 187 -4.37 16.63 10.50
N ARG A 188 -3.95 17.10 9.31
CA ARG A 188 -3.38 16.24 8.27
C ARG A 188 -2.08 15.55 8.74
N GLU A 189 -1.16 16.29 9.37
CA GLU A 189 0.09 15.71 9.90
C GLU A 189 -0.18 14.68 11.02
N ALA A 190 -1.13 14.97 11.92
CA ALA A 190 -1.53 14.05 12.99
C ALA A 190 -2.17 12.77 12.44
N GLN A 191 -3.10 12.89 11.50
CA GLN A 191 -3.75 11.76 10.84
C GLN A 191 -2.77 10.94 10.01
N LEU A 192 -1.82 11.56 9.31
CA LEU A 192 -0.81 10.82 8.56
C LEU A 192 0.09 10.00 9.49
N ALA A 193 0.49 10.56 10.64
CA ALA A 193 1.23 9.85 11.67
C ALA A 193 0.44 8.67 12.27
N GLU A 194 -0.84 8.89 12.59
CA GLU A 194 -1.75 7.85 13.08
C GLU A 194 -1.94 6.74 12.05
N ALA A 195 -2.11 7.08 10.77
CA ALA A 195 -2.25 6.11 9.68
C ALA A 195 -1.01 5.22 9.53
N PHE A 196 0.20 5.79 9.64
CA PHE A 196 1.44 5.01 9.61
C PHE A 196 1.62 4.12 10.84
N LEU A 197 1.26 4.59 12.03
CA LEU A 197 1.25 3.77 13.24
C LEU A 197 0.26 2.58 13.10
N LYS A 198 -0.95 2.82 12.59
CA LYS A 198 -1.93 1.74 12.34
C LYS A 198 -1.47 0.78 11.24
N LEU A 199 -0.82 1.26 10.18
CA LEU A 199 -0.24 0.38 9.16
C LEU A 199 0.87 -0.50 9.77
N GLY A 200 1.69 0.03 10.68
CA GLY A 200 2.69 -0.75 11.42
C GLY A 200 2.06 -1.89 12.26
N CYS A 201 0.94 -1.62 12.92
CA CYS A 201 0.16 -2.65 13.61
C CYS A 201 -0.32 -3.76 12.66
N VAL A 202 -0.77 -3.44 11.44
CA VAL A 202 -1.12 -4.46 10.44
C VAL A 202 0.10 -5.22 9.94
N LEU A 203 1.25 -4.55 9.80
CA LEU A 203 2.50 -5.21 9.38
C LEU A 203 2.98 -6.22 10.42
N HIS A 204 2.86 -5.93 11.72
CA HIS A 204 3.12 -6.91 12.78
C HIS A 204 2.35 -8.23 12.58
N MET A 205 1.05 -8.14 12.26
CA MET A 205 0.20 -9.33 12.07
C MET A 205 0.64 -10.22 10.90
N ILE A 206 1.18 -9.65 9.80
CA ILE A 206 1.76 -10.46 8.71
C ILE A 206 3.17 -10.93 9.07
N GLU A 207 3.95 -10.16 9.84
CA GLU A 207 5.28 -10.55 10.31
C GLU A 207 5.23 -11.83 11.16
N ASP A 208 4.17 -12.01 11.94
CA ASP A 208 3.89 -13.21 12.74
C ASP A 208 3.58 -14.45 11.92
N MET A 209 3.05 -14.29 10.70
CA MET A 209 2.84 -15.41 9.79
C MET A 209 4.18 -16.01 9.31
N GLY A 210 5.30 -15.32 9.52
CA GLY A 210 6.65 -15.86 9.38
C GLY A 210 7.08 -16.82 10.50
N VAL A 211 6.35 -16.90 11.62
CA VAL A 211 6.68 -17.76 12.76
C VAL A 211 5.94 -19.10 12.66
N PRO A 212 6.65 -20.24 12.74
CA PRO A 212 6.01 -21.55 12.75
C PRO A 212 5.05 -21.78 13.92
N ALA A 213 5.24 -21.11 15.06
CA ALA A 213 4.37 -21.25 16.23
C ALA A 213 3.01 -20.54 16.05
N HIS A 214 3.01 -19.30 15.53
CA HIS A 214 1.78 -18.53 15.24
C HIS A 214 0.94 -19.17 14.14
N THR A 215 1.60 -19.76 13.15
CA THR A 215 0.93 -20.44 12.03
C THR A 215 0.49 -21.87 12.33
N ARG A 216 0.93 -22.47 13.44
CA ARG A 216 0.62 -23.87 13.84
C ARG A 216 -0.06 -23.96 15.21
N ASN A 217 -0.73 -22.88 15.64
CA ASN A 217 -1.53 -22.82 16.88
C ASN A 217 -0.73 -23.19 18.15
N ASP A 218 0.59 -22.98 18.16
CA ASP A 218 1.49 -23.43 19.24
C ASP A 218 1.76 -22.32 20.27
N PHE A 219 0.70 -21.88 20.94
CA PHE A 219 0.80 -20.93 22.04
C PHE A 219 1.39 -21.59 23.29
N LEU A 220 0.81 -22.72 23.72
CA LEU A 220 1.06 -23.29 25.04
C LEU A 220 2.51 -23.77 25.24
N PHE A 221 3.15 -24.36 24.23
CA PHE A 221 4.55 -24.81 24.32
C PHE A 221 5.52 -23.98 23.48
N GLY A 222 5.04 -23.29 22.45
CA GLY A 222 5.81 -22.27 21.74
C GLY A 222 6.17 -21.10 22.65
N HIS A 223 5.19 -20.58 23.42
CA HIS A 223 5.31 -19.32 24.15
C HIS A 223 5.18 -19.46 25.69
N TYR A 224 4.48 -20.49 26.20
CA TYR A 224 4.24 -20.70 27.64
C TYR A 224 4.98 -21.94 28.22
N ARG A 225 6.29 -22.00 28.02
CA ARG A 225 7.12 -23.20 28.25
C ARG A 225 7.21 -23.66 29.71
N HIS A 226 7.36 -22.74 30.67
CA HIS A 226 7.35 -23.07 32.09
C HIS A 226 6.91 -21.88 32.95
N ALA A 227 5.86 -22.10 33.74
CA ALA A 227 5.15 -21.15 34.62
C ALA A 227 5.97 -20.31 35.63
N PHE A 228 7.27 -20.57 35.77
CA PHE A 228 8.13 -19.85 36.72
C PHE A 228 9.38 -19.21 36.08
N PHE A 229 9.86 -19.69 34.91
CA PHE A 229 11.21 -19.33 34.43
C PHE A 229 11.42 -19.30 32.91
N ASN A 230 10.44 -19.67 32.06
CA ASN A 230 10.65 -19.68 30.61
C ASN A 230 9.39 -19.23 29.87
N TRP A 231 9.44 -17.99 29.37
CA TRP A 231 8.37 -17.27 28.67
C TRP A 231 8.89 -16.80 27.31
N GLY A 232 8.04 -16.80 26.30
CA GLY A 232 8.40 -16.45 24.92
C GLY A 232 8.96 -17.62 24.11
N ASN A 233 9.02 -17.43 22.80
CA ASN A 233 9.45 -18.42 21.82
C ASN A 233 10.96 -18.30 21.54
N PRO A 234 11.78 -19.37 21.69
CA PRO A 234 13.22 -19.24 21.50
C PRO A 234 13.72 -19.00 20.08
N LEU A 235 12.94 -19.29 19.04
CA LEU A 235 13.31 -18.84 17.68
C LEU A 235 13.31 -17.31 17.65
N GLU A 236 12.25 -16.71 18.17
CA GLU A 236 12.07 -15.27 18.26
C GLU A 236 13.12 -14.63 19.18
N GLY A 237 13.28 -15.16 20.40
CA GLY A 237 14.29 -14.69 21.35
C GLY A 237 15.74 -14.84 20.85
N TRP A 238 16.01 -15.82 19.98
CA TRP A 238 17.31 -15.94 19.31
C TRP A 238 17.49 -14.89 18.21
N VAL A 239 16.49 -14.69 17.35
CA VAL A 239 16.49 -13.68 16.27
C VAL A 239 16.61 -12.26 16.84
N GLU A 240 15.82 -11.95 17.85
CA GLU A 240 15.88 -10.71 18.63
C GLU A 240 17.27 -10.50 19.25
N GLY A 241 17.90 -11.59 19.72
CA GLY A 241 19.29 -11.57 20.16
C GLY A 241 20.27 -11.20 19.04
N GLN A 242 20.09 -11.74 17.82
CA GLN A 242 20.94 -11.38 16.68
C GLN A 242 20.76 -9.91 16.29
N ILE A 243 19.51 -9.42 16.24
CA ILE A 243 19.20 -8.03 15.88
C ILE A 243 19.76 -7.04 16.92
N LYS A 244 19.68 -7.38 18.21
CA LYS A 244 20.35 -6.61 19.29
C LYS A 244 21.87 -6.60 19.17
N ASP A 245 22.48 -7.73 18.84
CA ASP A 245 23.92 -7.84 18.57
C ASP A 245 24.35 -7.07 17.29
N ASN A 246 23.39 -6.69 16.45
CA ASN A 246 23.55 -5.90 15.22
C ASN A 246 22.93 -4.49 15.34
N ASP A 247 23.04 -3.87 16.53
CA ASP A 247 22.62 -2.48 16.82
C ASP A 247 21.14 -2.16 16.46
N GLY A 248 20.24 -3.15 16.56
CA GLY A 248 18.81 -2.99 16.26
C GLY A 248 18.46 -3.09 14.77
N GLN A 249 19.40 -3.52 13.92
CA GLN A 249 19.20 -3.69 12.48
C GLN A 249 19.00 -5.17 12.11
N SER A 250 18.12 -5.44 11.14
CA SER A 250 17.96 -6.79 10.60
C SER A 250 19.26 -7.27 9.94
N LEU A 251 19.61 -8.54 10.16
CA LEU A 251 20.70 -9.23 9.45
C LEU A 251 20.23 -9.80 8.11
N TRP A 252 18.92 -9.85 7.90
CA TRP A 252 18.26 -10.39 6.72
C TRP A 252 17.62 -9.27 5.91
N ALA A 253 17.59 -9.45 4.59
CA ALA A 253 16.92 -8.57 3.65
C ALA A 253 15.99 -9.40 2.77
N GLY A 254 14.91 -8.80 2.29
CA GLY A 254 14.03 -9.42 1.30
C GLY A 254 14.74 -9.70 -0.02
N THR A 255 14.11 -10.51 -0.87
CA THR A 255 14.56 -10.83 -2.23
C THR A 255 13.74 -10.12 -3.31
N ALA A 256 12.42 -10.03 -3.16
CA ALA A 256 11.48 -9.35 -4.05
C ALA A 256 10.09 -9.30 -3.41
N PRO A 257 9.31 -8.20 -3.54
CA PRO A 257 7.96 -8.13 -2.98
C PRO A 257 7.05 -9.21 -3.56
N ILE A 258 6.27 -9.88 -2.71
CA ILE A 258 5.17 -10.75 -3.16
C ILE A 258 3.98 -9.86 -3.59
N VAL A 259 3.21 -10.30 -4.60
CA VAL A 259 2.18 -9.45 -5.23
C VAL A 259 0.88 -10.21 -5.43
N PHE A 260 -0.05 -10.05 -4.48
CA PHE A 260 -1.43 -10.53 -4.56
C PHE A 260 -2.42 -9.42 -4.89
N ASP A 261 -3.61 -9.83 -5.33
CA ASP A 261 -4.69 -8.95 -5.78
C ASP A 261 -5.67 -8.59 -4.66
N THR A 262 -5.72 -9.41 -3.60
CA THR A 262 -6.47 -9.14 -2.37
C THR A 262 -5.56 -9.07 -1.13
N LEU A 263 -6.04 -8.38 -0.10
CA LEU A 263 -5.39 -8.26 1.20
C LEU A 263 -5.27 -9.60 1.95
N ALA A 264 -6.27 -10.47 1.83
CA ALA A 264 -6.32 -11.75 2.54
C ALA A 264 -5.18 -12.70 2.09
N GLU A 265 -4.92 -12.78 0.78
CA GLU A 265 -3.93 -13.68 0.18
C GLU A 265 -2.50 -13.48 0.71
N TYR A 266 -2.13 -12.28 1.21
CA TYR A 266 -0.84 -12.08 1.87
C TYR A 266 -0.70 -12.94 3.13
N PHE A 267 -1.78 -13.07 3.91
CA PHE A 267 -1.83 -13.91 5.10
C PHE A 267 -2.00 -15.37 4.70
N ASP A 268 -3.09 -15.68 4.00
CA ASP A 268 -3.53 -17.01 3.60
C ASP A 268 -4.32 -16.90 2.28
N ALA A 269 -3.91 -17.64 1.26
CA ALA A 269 -4.62 -17.64 -0.02
C ALA A 269 -5.72 -18.72 -0.09
N ASP A 270 -5.81 -19.61 0.92
CA ASP A 270 -6.77 -20.73 0.99
C ASP A 270 -6.75 -21.63 -0.27
N VAL A 271 -5.56 -21.78 -0.89
CA VAL A 271 -5.37 -22.57 -2.13
C VAL A 271 -4.79 -23.96 -1.89
N TYR A 272 -4.41 -24.31 -0.66
CA TYR A 272 -3.86 -25.62 -0.36
C TYR A 272 -4.87 -26.78 -0.55
N ALA A 273 -4.86 -27.38 -1.74
CA ALA A 273 -5.69 -28.53 -2.09
C ALA A 273 -5.07 -29.91 -1.75
N GLY A 274 -4.12 -29.99 -0.81
CA GLY A 274 -3.43 -31.25 -0.47
C GLY A 274 -2.27 -31.66 -1.41
N GLY A 275 -1.86 -30.76 -2.32
CA GLY A 275 -0.89 -31.07 -3.38
C GLY A 275 0.59 -31.00 -2.97
N TYR A 276 0.92 -30.35 -1.85
CA TYR A 276 2.26 -30.31 -1.30
C TYR A 276 2.54 -31.58 -0.53
N LEU A 277 3.58 -32.33 -0.92
CA LEU A 277 3.84 -33.67 -0.40
C LEU A 277 5.10 -33.76 0.48
N GLY A 278 5.91 -32.71 0.57
CA GLY A 278 7.25 -32.78 1.17
C GLY A 278 8.14 -33.78 0.43
N ASP A 279 8.41 -33.50 -0.84
CA ASP A 279 9.17 -34.35 -1.76
C ASP A 279 10.27 -33.59 -2.53
N GLY A 280 10.68 -32.43 -2.01
CA GLY A 280 11.71 -31.56 -2.58
C GLY A 280 11.16 -30.38 -3.39
N ILE A 281 9.85 -30.33 -3.63
CA ILE A 281 9.17 -29.13 -4.13
C ILE A 281 8.96 -28.16 -2.97
N LEU A 282 9.37 -26.90 -3.13
CA LEU A 282 9.19 -25.84 -2.13
C LEU A 282 7.78 -25.22 -2.23
N PRO A 283 7.28 -24.52 -1.19
CA PRO A 283 6.02 -23.78 -1.28
C PRO A 283 6.07 -22.75 -2.43
N PRO A 284 5.02 -22.66 -3.28
CA PRO A 284 4.91 -21.65 -4.32
C PRO A 284 4.50 -20.31 -3.70
N VAL A 285 5.50 -19.50 -3.30
CA VAL A 285 5.31 -18.22 -2.59
C VAL A 285 4.49 -17.20 -3.38
N GLU A 286 4.44 -17.35 -4.71
CA GLU A 286 3.64 -16.54 -5.62
C GLU A 286 2.16 -16.96 -5.71
N LEU A 287 1.77 -18.07 -5.07
CA LEU A 287 0.40 -18.59 -5.04
C LEU A 287 -0.15 -18.75 -3.62
N TRP A 288 0.71 -18.79 -2.60
CA TRP A 288 0.35 -19.11 -1.21
C TRP A 288 0.54 -17.92 -0.29
N GLY A 289 -0.33 -17.81 0.71
CA GLY A 289 -0.14 -16.86 1.80
C GLY A 289 1.06 -17.22 2.68
N LEU A 290 1.57 -16.22 3.42
CA LEU A 290 2.74 -16.43 4.28
C LEU A 290 2.48 -17.51 5.33
N SER A 291 1.25 -17.61 5.86
CA SER A 291 0.90 -18.64 6.83
C SER A 291 0.96 -20.05 6.25
N GLU A 292 0.48 -20.25 5.02
CA GLU A 292 0.59 -21.54 4.30
C GLU A 292 2.06 -21.90 4.10
N CYS A 293 2.84 -20.96 3.54
CA CYS A 293 4.26 -21.14 3.30
C CYS A 293 5.06 -21.49 4.57
N THR A 294 4.73 -20.90 5.71
CA THR A 294 5.39 -21.17 6.98
C THR A 294 4.89 -22.46 7.63
N ASN A 295 3.56 -22.68 7.70
CA ASN A 295 2.95 -23.84 8.32
C ASN A 295 3.45 -25.15 7.68
N TYR A 296 3.36 -25.27 6.35
CA TYR A 296 3.69 -26.53 5.67
C TYR A 296 5.19 -26.83 5.58
N GLN A 297 6.06 -25.80 5.67
CA GLN A 297 7.51 -25.94 5.51
C GLN A 297 8.28 -26.14 6.83
N PHE A 298 7.76 -25.63 7.95
CA PHE A 298 8.49 -25.59 9.23
C PHE A 298 7.73 -26.25 10.38
N LEU A 299 8.44 -26.58 11.45
CA LEU A 299 7.88 -27.15 12.68
C LEU A 299 7.88 -26.12 13.81
N SER A 300 6.87 -26.19 14.69
CA SER A 300 6.92 -25.53 16.00
C SER A 300 7.22 -26.56 17.09
N LEU A 301 7.35 -26.10 18.33
CA LEU A 301 7.95 -26.86 19.43
C LEU A 301 7.10 -28.02 19.94
N SER A 302 5.78 -27.85 20.06
CA SER A 302 4.87 -28.97 20.37
C SER A 302 4.38 -29.72 19.13
N THR A 303 4.47 -29.10 17.95
CA THR A 303 3.94 -29.68 16.71
C THR A 303 4.98 -30.48 15.92
N VAL A 304 6.14 -30.77 16.50
CA VAL A 304 7.23 -31.56 15.89
C VAL A 304 6.72 -32.95 15.50
N PHE A 305 6.47 -33.13 14.19
CA PHE A 305 5.86 -34.32 13.60
C PHE A 305 4.44 -34.68 14.09
N GLY A 306 3.83 -33.79 14.87
CA GLY A 306 2.42 -33.78 15.26
C GLY A 306 1.97 -34.88 16.21
N CYS A 307 0.82 -34.64 16.85
CA CYS A 307 0.19 -35.59 17.76
C CYS A 307 -1.06 -36.19 17.10
N SER A 308 -0.99 -37.46 16.69
CA SER A 308 -2.06 -38.15 15.95
C SER A 308 -3.43 -38.06 16.65
N GLY A 309 -4.40 -37.45 15.97
CA GLY A 309 -5.78 -37.29 16.47
C GLY A 309 -6.04 -36.01 17.29
N SER A 310 -5.11 -35.05 17.29
CA SER A 310 -5.26 -33.73 17.94
C SER A 310 -5.31 -32.58 16.92
N LEU A 311 -5.66 -31.37 17.36
CA LEU A 311 -5.49 -30.17 16.51
C LEU A 311 -4.02 -29.83 16.24
N TYR A 312 -3.08 -30.38 17.03
CA TYR A 312 -1.65 -30.25 16.81
C TYR A 312 -1.09 -31.25 15.78
N GLN A 313 -1.97 -31.95 15.04
CA GLN A 313 -1.60 -32.74 13.87
C GLN A 313 -1.63 -31.87 12.60
N PHE A 314 -0.45 -31.69 12.00
CA PHE A 314 -0.25 -31.05 10.70
C PHE A 314 0.28 -32.11 9.71
N PRO A 315 -0.09 -32.08 8.42
CA PRO A 315 0.32 -33.08 7.44
C PRO A 315 1.82 -32.97 7.11
N HIS A 316 2.36 -31.75 7.17
CA HIS A 316 3.76 -31.44 6.90
C HIS A 316 4.29 -30.40 7.91
N PRO A 317 5.61 -30.33 8.13
CA PRO A 317 6.61 -31.34 7.76
C PRO A 317 6.40 -32.70 8.44
N ALA A 318 6.66 -33.79 7.71
CA ALA A 318 6.38 -35.16 8.16
C ALA A 318 7.67 -35.95 8.38
N ILE A 319 7.78 -36.69 9.50
CA ILE A 319 8.98 -37.47 9.84
C ILE A 319 9.38 -38.47 8.74
N GLY A 320 8.40 -39.09 8.08
CA GLY A 320 8.63 -40.04 6.97
C GLY A 320 9.17 -39.39 5.68
N LYS A 321 9.29 -38.05 5.64
CA LYS A 321 9.91 -37.27 4.56
C LYS A 321 11.28 -36.68 4.96
N THR A 322 11.82 -37.06 6.11
CA THR A 322 13.14 -36.62 6.59
C THR A 322 14.17 -37.76 6.50
N THR A 323 15.46 -37.43 6.62
CA THR A 323 16.52 -38.45 6.82
C THR A 323 17.42 -38.08 8.01
N PRO A 324 18.17 -39.01 8.62
CA PRO A 324 19.06 -38.66 9.74
C PRO A 324 20.34 -37.95 9.27
N LEU A 325 20.54 -36.71 9.73
CA LEU A 325 21.79 -35.95 9.60
C LEU A 325 22.59 -36.04 10.91
N LEU A 326 23.89 -36.34 10.81
CA LEU A 326 24.79 -36.48 11.98
C LEU A 326 25.95 -35.49 11.88
N GLU A 327 26.05 -34.59 12.85
CA GLU A 327 27.08 -33.55 12.89
C GLU A 327 28.08 -33.73 14.04
N PRO A 328 29.40 -33.71 13.78
CA PRO A 328 30.42 -33.76 14.83
C PRO A 328 30.55 -32.41 15.54
N VAL A 329 30.37 -32.40 16.86
CA VAL A 329 30.55 -31.24 17.74
C VAL A 329 31.63 -31.52 18.79
N PRO A 330 32.26 -30.50 19.41
CA PRO A 330 33.30 -30.74 20.43
C PRO A 330 32.86 -31.61 21.62
N ALA A 331 31.54 -31.68 21.89
CA ALA A 331 30.95 -32.49 22.95
C ALA A 331 30.48 -33.91 22.51
N GLY A 332 30.55 -34.26 21.22
CA GLY A 332 30.06 -35.54 20.70
C GLY A 332 29.54 -35.48 19.26
N LEU A 333 28.38 -36.08 19.04
CA LEU A 333 27.60 -35.95 17.79
C LEU A 333 26.27 -35.30 18.14
N LYS A 334 25.82 -34.33 17.34
CA LYS A 334 24.40 -33.97 17.27
C LYS A 334 23.74 -34.82 16.17
N ALA A 335 22.47 -35.13 16.37
CA ALA A 335 21.62 -35.77 15.37
C ALA A 335 20.49 -34.81 15.02
N TYR A 336 20.09 -34.80 13.76
CA TYR A 336 19.05 -33.94 13.21
C TYR A 336 18.17 -34.74 12.25
N PHE A 337 16.93 -34.31 12.13
CA PHE A 337 16.08 -34.64 11.01
C PHE A 337 16.41 -33.67 9.86
N ASP A 338 16.99 -34.22 8.79
CA ASP A 338 17.26 -33.53 7.54
C ASP A 338 15.95 -33.19 6.85
N GLY A 339 15.69 -31.90 6.66
CA GLY A 339 14.53 -31.36 5.98
C GLY A 339 14.78 -30.97 4.53
N ALA A 340 15.76 -31.54 3.83
CA ALA A 340 16.05 -31.21 2.43
C ALA A 340 14.81 -31.27 1.51
N ASN A 341 13.85 -32.16 1.79
CA ASN A 341 12.56 -32.24 1.07
C ASN A 341 11.61 -31.05 1.33
N TYR A 342 11.94 -30.20 2.30
CA TYR A 342 11.29 -28.95 2.69
C TYR A 342 12.24 -27.74 2.49
N GLY A 343 13.43 -27.93 1.92
CA GLY A 343 14.42 -26.86 1.71
C GLY A 343 15.19 -26.40 2.95
N VAL A 344 15.18 -27.17 4.05
CA VAL A 344 15.78 -26.80 5.35
C VAL A 344 16.76 -27.89 5.78
N THR A 345 18.02 -27.57 6.11
CA THR A 345 18.99 -28.63 6.47
C THR A 345 18.70 -29.18 7.86
N HIS A 346 18.52 -28.30 8.85
CA HIS A 346 18.22 -28.64 10.23
C HIS A 346 16.73 -28.46 10.52
N LEU A 347 15.89 -29.44 10.17
CA LEU A 347 14.43 -29.30 10.36
C LEU A 347 14.04 -29.39 11.84
N ALA A 348 14.62 -30.36 12.56
CA ALA A 348 14.49 -30.53 14.00
C ALA A 348 15.69 -31.31 14.53
N ARG A 349 16.06 -31.12 15.79
CA ARG A 349 17.12 -31.86 16.45
C ARG A 349 16.59 -33.20 16.96
N ASP A 350 17.19 -34.29 16.49
CA ASP A 350 16.96 -35.63 17.03
C ASP A 350 17.69 -35.79 18.37
N SER A 351 17.04 -36.54 19.25
CA SER A 351 17.27 -36.54 20.69
C SER A 351 18.44 -37.44 21.11
N TYR A 352 19.64 -37.06 20.68
CA TYR A 352 20.87 -37.76 21.04
C TYR A 352 21.96 -36.86 21.63
N THR A 353 21.60 -36.05 22.63
CA THR A 353 22.61 -35.36 23.45
C THR A 353 23.31 -36.36 24.37
N ARG A 354 24.38 -36.99 23.88
CA ARG A 354 25.27 -37.83 24.70
C ARG A 354 26.17 -36.97 25.61
N TYR A 355 25.55 -36.10 26.42
CA TYR A 355 26.22 -35.05 27.17
C TYR A 355 27.13 -35.63 28.27
N ILE A 356 28.21 -34.91 28.59
CA ILE A 356 29.25 -35.32 29.55
C ILE A 356 28.78 -35.06 31.02
N GLY A 357 27.49 -35.25 31.30
CA GLY A 357 26.97 -35.37 32.66
C GLY A 357 27.69 -36.48 33.45
N ALA A 358 28.22 -37.49 32.75
CA ALA A 358 29.02 -38.58 33.30
C ALA A 358 30.35 -38.18 34.00
N ARG A 359 30.73 -36.90 34.06
CA ARG A 359 31.91 -36.45 34.85
C ARG A 359 31.60 -35.78 36.19
N TYR A 360 30.38 -35.25 36.39
CA TYR A 360 30.01 -34.55 37.64
C TYR A 360 28.54 -34.74 38.10
N SER A 361 27.69 -35.44 37.35
CA SER A 361 26.34 -35.82 37.82
C SER A 361 26.42 -36.94 38.85
N LEU A 362 25.84 -36.71 40.03
CA LEU A 362 25.59 -37.75 41.05
C LEU A 362 24.53 -38.79 40.61
N PHE A 363 23.83 -38.54 39.50
CA PHE A 363 22.69 -39.33 39.03
C PHE A 363 22.94 -40.05 37.68
N GLY A 364 24.16 -39.97 37.14
CA GLY A 364 24.52 -40.58 35.86
C GLY A 364 24.08 -39.76 34.63
N PRO A 365 24.20 -40.33 33.42
CA PRO A 365 23.76 -39.66 32.19
C PRO A 365 22.23 -39.73 32.04
N SER A 366 21.59 -38.56 31.97
CA SER A 366 20.23 -38.45 31.45
C SER A 366 20.27 -38.57 29.92
N LEU A 367 19.54 -39.54 29.38
CA LEU A 367 19.12 -39.52 27.99
C LEU A 367 17.95 -38.54 27.91
N ASP A 368 18.20 -37.37 27.32
CA ASP A 368 17.12 -36.53 26.81
C ASP A 368 16.69 -37.14 25.47
N SER A 369 15.44 -37.59 25.43
CA SER A 369 14.83 -38.30 24.30
C SER A 369 13.71 -37.48 23.63
N THR A 370 13.75 -36.15 23.76
CA THR A 370 12.76 -35.25 23.16
C THR A 370 13.29 -34.65 21.85
N THR A 371 12.58 -34.89 20.75
CA THR A 371 12.86 -34.18 19.48
C THR A 371 12.40 -32.74 19.64
N THR A 372 13.20 -31.78 19.18
CA THR A 372 12.91 -30.36 19.40
C THR A 372 13.38 -29.48 18.26
N THR A 373 12.72 -28.35 18.03
CA THR A 373 13.24 -27.24 17.21
C THR A 373 14.12 -26.28 18.02
N ASP A 374 14.26 -26.48 19.34
CA ASP A 374 15.08 -25.68 20.26
C ASP A 374 16.59 -25.99 20.09
N ASP A 375 17.16 -25.57 18.97
CA ASP A 375 18.60 -25.66 18.69
C ASP A 375 19.04 -24.55 17.73
N ILE A 376 20.19 -23.94 18.01
CA ILE A 376 20.71 -22.79 17.24
C ILE A 376 20.89 -23.07 15.73
N ASN A 377 21.22 -24.31 15.32
CA ASN A 377 21.31 -24.63 13.89
C ASN A 377 19.92 -24.64 13.22
N VAL A 378 18.89 -25.09 13.95
CA VAL A 378 17.49 -25.06 13.49
C VAL A 378 17.03 -23.60 13.37
N PHE A 379 17.28 -22.78 14.39
CA PHE A 379 16.92 -21.36 14.37
C PHE A 379 17.58 -20.60 13.22
N GLN A 380 18.88 -20.84 12.98
CA GLN A 380 19.61 -20.19 11.90
C GLN A 380 19.06 -20.58 10.51
N ASP A 381 18.82 -21.88 10.28
CA ASP A 381 18.26 -22.34 9.01
C ASP A 381 16.83 -21.83 8.78
N TYR A 382 16.01 -21.75 9.84
CA TYR A 382 14.65 -21.22 9.77
C TYR A 382 14.68 -19.72 9.45
N ALA A 383 15.36 -18.92 10.28
CA ALA A 383 15.39 -17.45 10.16
C ALA A 383 15.89 -16.97 8.80
N ASN A 384 16.89 -17.65 8.21
CA ASN A 384 17.41 -17.35 6.87
C ASN A 384 16.35 -17.43 5.76
N ILE A 385 15.28 -18.21 5.97
CA ILE A 385 14.17 -18.37 5.02
C ILE A 385 12.96 -17.56 5.47
N THR A 386 12.54 -17.71 6.74
CA THR A 386 11.30 -17.10 7.23
C THR A 386 11.39 -15.59 7.29
N ILE A 387 12.45 -14.99 7.83
CA ILE A 387 12.56 -13.52 7.94
C ILE A 387 12.70 -12.88 6.56
N THR A 388 13.56 -13.45 5.70
CA THR A 388 13.70 -13.06 4.30
C THR A 388 12.34 -13.02 3.60
N ARG A 389 11.56 -14.10 3.71
CA ARG A 389 10.21 -14.21 3.15
C ARG A 389 9.24 -13.22 3.81
N THR A 390 9.28 -13.06 5.13
CA THR A 390 8.44 -12.10 5.84
C THR A 390 8.64 -10.68 5.32
N ILE A 391 9.89 -10.25 5.09
CA ILE A 391 10.19 -8.94 4.50
C ILE A 391 9.56 -8.84 3.10
N ASP A 392 9.62 -9.90 2.29
CA ASP A 392 9.03 -9.92 0.94
C ASP A 392 7.49 -9.79 0.94
N TYR A 393 6.78 -10.46 1.86
CA TYR A 393 5.32 -10.32 2.02
C TYR A 393 4.94 -8.96 2.63
N ALA A 394 5.67 -8.49 3.65
CA ALA A 394 5.43 -7.18 4.25
C ALA A 394 5.64 -6.04 3.24
N THR A 395 6.71 -6.12 2.42
CA THR A 395 6.95 -5.16 1.32
C THR A 395 5.83 -5.21 0.29
N GLY A 396 5.37 -6.42 -0.07
CA GLY A 396 4.21 -6.63 -0.93
C GLY A 396 2.95 -5.96 -0.41
N LEU A 397 2.65 -6.14 0.88
CA LEU A 397 1.50 -5.57 1.56
C LEU A 397 1.58 -4.03 1.66
N ILE A 398 2.78 -3.46 1.87
CA ILE A 398 3.02 -2.01 1.80
C ILE A 398 2.75 -1.49 0.38
N ASN A 399 3.24 -2.18 -0.64
CA ASN A 399 2.97 -1.83 -2.03
C ASN A 399 1.48 -1.95 -2.38
N TYR A 400 0.77 -2.95 -1.83
CA TYR A 400 -0.68 -3.08 -1.95
C TYR A 400 -1.40 -1.88 -1.31
N PHE A 401 -0.96 -1.42 -0.14
CA PHE A 401 -1.49 -0.20 0.47
C PHE A 401 -1.29 1.00 -0.46
N PHE A 402 -0.07 1.26 -0.94
CA PHE A 402 0.24 2.42 -1.77
C PHE A 402 0.00 2.23 -3.29
N ARG A 403 -0.76 1.20 -3.71
CA ARG A 403 -0.92 0.85 -5.13
C ARG A 403 -1.65 1.92 -5.97
N GLY A 404 -2.55 2.69 -5.36
CA GLY A 404 -3.32 3.73 -6.03
C GLY A 404 -2.51 5.02 -6.26
N SER A 405 -2.27 5.39 -7.51
CA SER A 405 -1.52 6.58 -7.92
C SER A 405 -2.18 7.26 -9.13
N ILE A 406 -2.15 8.58 -9.20
CA ILE A 406 -2.65 9.37 -10.34
C ILE A 406 -1.67 10.50 -10.68
N ASP A 407 -1.63 10.93 -11.94
CA ASP A 407 -1.01 12.19 -12.33
C ASP A 407 -2.06 13.17 -12.87
N VAL A 408 -1.87 14.46 -12.57
CA VAL A 408 -2.85 15.50 -12.88
C VAL A 408 -2.19 16.67 -13.61
N SER A 409 -2.64 16.90 -14.85
CA SER A 409 -2.33 18.11 -15.61
C SER A 409 -3.45 19.12 -15.45
N ILE A 410 -3.20 20.20 -14.71
CA ILE A 410 -4.15 21.32 -14.52
C ILE A 410 -3.87 22.40 -15.58
N GLY A 411 -4.87 22.72 -16.40
CA GLY A 411 -4.79 23.81 -17.38
C GLY A 411 -5.02 25.19 -16.78
N CYS A 412 -4.72 26.24 -17.55
CA CYS A 412 -5.02 27.62 -17.16
C CYS A 412 -6.52 27.80 -16.82
N PRO A 413 -6.86 28.57 -15.77
CA PRO A 413 -8.26 28.83 -15.45
C PRO A 413 -8.95 29.61 -16.57
N GLN A 414 -10.13 29.16 -16.97
CA GLN A 414 -11.02 29.92 -17.83
C GLN A 414 -11.79 30.91 -16.98
N GLY A 415 -11.62 32.20 -17.28
CA GLY A 415 -12.38 33.28 -16.65
C GLY A 415 -12.14 33.40 -15.14
N CYS A 416 -10.94 33.85 -14.73
CA CYS A 416 -10.78 34.52 -13.44
C CYS A 416 -11.56 35.83 -13.46
N ASP A 417 -12.87 35.78 -13.25
CA ASP A 417 -13.74 36.96 -13.25
C ASP A 417 -13.58 37.73 -11.92
N PRO A 418 -12.98 38.94 -11.92
CA PRO A 418 -12.76 39.70 -10.70
C PRO A 418 -14.05 40.23 -10.07
N ALA A 419 -15.20 40.10 -10.75
CA ALA A 419 -16.50 40.48 -10.22
C ALA A 419 -17.19 39.34 -9.44
N THR A 420 -16.82 38.08 -9.67
CA THR A 420 -17.39 36.91 -8.98
C THR A 420 -16.41 36.18 -8.07
N ASN A 421 -15.09 36.38 -8.24
CA ASN A 421 -14.02 35.63 -7.56
C ASN A 421 -14.05 34.11 -7.82
N THR A 422 -14.80 33.65 -8.81
CA THR A 422 -14.86 32.24 -9.19
C THR A 422 -13.83 31.96 -10.29
N ALA A 423 -13.20 30.78 -10.27
CA ALA A 423 -12.32 30.31 -11.34
C ALA A 423 -12.67 28.86 -11.74
N THR A 424 -12.69 28.59 -13.04
CA THR A 424 -12.94 27.26 -13.61
C THR A 424 -11.66 26.69 -14.21
N TYR A 425 -11.20 25.54 -13.71
CA TYR A 425 -10.01 24.85 -14.21
C TYR A 425 -10.40 23.56 -14.95
N ASN A 426 -9.74 23.31 -16.07
CA ASN A 426 -9.82 22.04 -16.79
C ASN A 426 -8.63 21.17 -16.40
N MET A 427 -8.85 19.87 -16.21
CA MET A 427 -7.84 18.91 -15.78
C MET A 427 -7.85 17.66 -16.64
N ILE A 428 -6.67 17.06 -16.81
CA ILE A 428 -6.49 15.70 -17.31
C ILE A 428 -5.94 14.88 -16.15
N ILE A 429 -6.69 13.86 -15.72
CA ILE A 429 -6.29 12.92 -14.67
C ILE A 429 -5.88 11.62 -15.36
N THR A 430 -4.65 11.17 -15.15
CA THR A 430 -4.10 9.92 -15.70
C THR A 430 -3.94 8.91 -14.57
N ASN A 431 -4.42 7.68 -14.76
CA ASN A 431 -4.16 6.60 -13.81
C ASN A 431 -2.72 6.08 -13.97
N THR A 432 -1.93 6.16 -12.89
CA THR A 432 -0.54 5.67 -12.82
C THR A 432 -0.39 4.54 -11.79
N SER A 433 -1.50 4.02 -11.27
CA SER A 433 -1.58 2.99 -10.22
C SER A 433 -0.89 1.69 -10.64
N LEU A 434 -0.12 1.14 -9.71
CA LEU A 434 0.72 -0.04 -9.86
C LEU A 434 0.79 -0.73 -8.48
N ASN A 435 0.59 -2.05 -8.41
CA ASN A 435 0.93 -2.85 -7.24
C ASN A 435 2.29 -3.52 -7.51
N THR A 436 3.35 -3.08 -6.83
CA THR A 436 4.75 -3.34 -7.24
C THR A 436 4.95 -2.94 -8.71
N ASP A 437 4.94 -3.90 -9.64
CA ASP A 437 5.05 -3.74 -11.10
C ASP A 437 3.76 -4.10 -11.87
N ARG A 438 2.77 -4.73 -11.22
CA ARG A 438 1.46 -5.05 -11.82
C ARG A 438 0.63 -3.79 -12.02
N GLN A 439 0.16 -3.56 -13.25
CA GLN A 439 -0.72 -2.43 -13.57
C GLN A 439 -2.06 -2.55 -12.84
N GLN A 440 -2.64 -1.42 -12.45
CA GLN A 440 -3.90 -1.38 -11.72
C GLN A 440 -4.92 -0.45 -12.39
N VAL A 441 -6.19 -0.75 -12.20
CA VAL A 441 -7.37 -0.07 -12.75
C VAL A 441 -8.10 0.64 -11.63
N LEU A 442 -8.49 1.91 -11.83
CA LEU A 442 -9.46 2.57 -10.96
C LEU A 442 -10.86 2.24 -11.46
N LYS A 443 -11.78 1.81 -10.58
CA LYS A 443 -13.17 1.48 -10.96
C LYS A 443 -14.18 2.04 -9.97
N GLY A 444 -15.21 2.71 -10.50
CA GLY A 444 -16.25 3.33 -9.68
C GLY A 444 -15.69 4.36 -8.70
N GLY A 445 -16.31 4.49 -7.54
CA GLY A 445 -15.84 5.43 -6.51
C GLY A 445 -15.99 6.90 -6.90
N ALA A 446 -15.27 7.78 -6.20
CA ALA A 446 -15.36 9.22 -6.36
C ALA A 446 -13.98 9.88 -6.45
N PHE A 447 -13.94 11.00 -7.19
CA PHE A 447 -12.80 11.92 -7.22
C PHE A 447 -13.16 13.20 -6.47
N GLU A 448 -12.21 13.74 -5.73
CA GLU A 448 -12.31 14.99 -4.97
C GLU A 448 -11.13 15.90 -5.31
N PHE A 449 -11.37 17.21 -5.40
CA PHE A 449 -10.32 18.21 -5.59
C PHE A 449 -10.27 19.17 -4.40
N TYR A 450 -9.05 19.46 -3.98
CA TYR A 450 -8.74 20.37 -2.89
C TYR A 450 -7.67 21.37 -3.34
N TRP A 451 -7.73 22.56 -2.75
CA TRP A 451 -6.65 23.56 -2.81
C TRP A 451 -6.27 23.97 -1.39
N GLU A 452 -5.00 24.35 -1.22
CA GLU A 452 -4.42 24.76 0.07
C GLU A 452 -3.90 26.19 -0.02
N ASP A 453 -4.20 27.02 0.98
CA ASP A 453 -3.66 28.38 1.08
C ASP A 453 -2.23 28.43 1.67
N TRP A 454 -1.58 29.59 1.64
CA TRP A 454 -0.26 29.79 2.26
C TRP A 454 -0.22 29.63 3.79
N SER A 455 -1.37 29.57 4.46
CA SER A 455 -1.49 29.27 5.89
C SER A 455 -1.64 27.77 6.18
N GLY A 456 -1.77 26.94 5.14
CA GLY A 456 -2.00 25.49 5.26
C GLY A 456 -3.46 25.08 5.42
N ASN A 457 -4.42 25.99 5.19
CA ASN A 457 -5.84 25.66 5.19
C ASN A 457 -6.23 25.02 3.86
N ARG A 458 -6.73 23.78 3.91
CA ARG A 458 -7.20 23.01 2.76
C ARG A 458 -8.71 23.13 2.62
N THR A 459 -9.17 23.43 1.42
CA THR A 459 -10.58 23.63 1.08
C THR A 459 -10.95 22.72 -0.08
N GLN A 460 -12.06 21.97 0.06
CA GLN A 460 -12.64 21.17 -1.03
C GLN A 460 -13.31 22.10 -2.05
N ALA A 461 -13.17 21.84 -3.34
CA ALA A 461 -13.97 22.53 -4.34
C ALA A 461 -15.42 22.01 -4.34
N ASN A 462 -16.39 22.93 -4.36
CA ASN A 462 -17.80 22.60 -4.27
C ASN A 462 -18.37 21.97 -5.56
N ASN A 463 -17.79 22.30 -6.72
CA ASN A 463 -18.20 21.77 -8.02
C ASN A 463 -16.99 21.13 -8.72
N PHE A 464 -16.79 19.83 -8.50
CA PHE A 464 -15.82 19.02 -9.23
C PHE A 464 -16.56 17.96 -10.03
N THR A 465 -16.47 18.04 -11.36
CA THR A 465 -17.16 17.12 -12.27
C THR A 465 -16.13 16.35 -13.07
N VAL A 466 -16.26 15.03 -13.08
CA VAL A 466 -15.36 14.12 -13.79
C VAL A 466 -16.09 13.44 -14.93
N TYR A 467 -15.42 13.34 -16.07
CA TYR A 467 -15.96 12.84 -17.32
C TYR A 467 -15.11 11.70 -17.87
N THR A 468 -15.72 10.57 -18.17
CA THR A 468 -15.05 9.53 -18.96
C THR A 468 -14.81 10.05 -20.38
N TYR A 469 -13.69 9.65 -20.98
CA TYR A 469 -13.28 10.12 -22.30
C TYR A 469 -13.09 8.93 -23.23
N ASP A 470 -13.93 8.81 -24.25
CA ASP A 470 -13.65 7.96 -25.41
C ASP A 470 -12.87 8.76 -26.46
N PRO A 471 -11.60 8.42 -26.78
CA PRO A 471 -10.87 9.04 -27.88
C PRO A 471 -11.48 8.75 -29.26
N CYS A 472 -12.30 7.71 -29.38
CA CYS A 472 -12.91 7.24 -30.62
C CYS A 472 -14.26 7.94 -30.93
N ASP A 473 -14.98 8.38 -29.90
CA ASP A 473 -16.18 9.20 -30.02
C ASP A 473 -16.13 10.43 -29.09
N PRO A 474 -15.47 11.53 -29.52
CA PRO A 474 -15.42 12.77 -28.74
C PRO A 474 -16.78 13.47 -28.58
N CYS A 475 -17.86 12.92 -29.13
CA CYS A 475 -19.23 13.43 -28.95
C CYS A 475 -19.98 12.75 -27.78
N THR A 476 -19.54 11.59 -27.27
CA THR A 476 -20.13 10.95 -26.09
C THR A 476 -19.30 11.24 -24.83
N VAL A 477 -19.57 12.40 -24.22
CA VAL A 477 -19.10 12.72 -22.87
C VAL A 477 -20.07 12.08 -21.87
N GLN A 478 -19.61 11.08 -21.11
CA GLN A 478 -20.35 10.52 -19.98
C GLN A 478 -19.74 11.03 -18.66
N LEU A 479 -20.57 11.10 -17.61
CA LEU A 479 -20.11 11.43 -16.26
C LEU A 479 -19.47 10.19 -15.63
N TRP A 480 -18.48 10.40 -14.77
CA TRP A 480 -17.95 9.33 -13.93
C TRP A 480 -19.03 8.83 -12.95
N ASP A 481 -19.18 7.51 -12.87
CA ASP A 481 -20.15 6.81 -12.03
C ASP A 481 -19.56 5.49 -11.48
N GLN A 482 -20.39 4.70 -10.80
CA GLN A 482 -19.98 3.42 -10.19
C GLN A 482 -19.49 2.36 -11.19
N ASP A 483 -19.92 2.45 -12.45
CA ASP A 483 -19.63 1.47 -13.51
C ASP A 483 -18.46 1.94 -14.41
N SER A 484 -17.95 3.15 -14.16
CA SER A 484 -16.83 3.77 -14.87
C SER A 484 -15.50 3.11 -14.52
N ILE A 485 -14.63 2.97 -15.53
CA ILE A 485 -13.33 2.30 -15.43
C ILE A 485 -12.25 3.21 -16.02
N LEU A 486 -11.14 3.38 -15.30
CA LEU A 486 -9.94 4.07 -15.77
C LEU A 486 -8.72 3.12 -15.72
N PRO A 487 -8.34 2.49 -16.85
CA PRO A 487 -7.19 1.61 -16.91
C PRO A 487 -5.85 2.35 -16.74
N HIS A 488 -4.80 1.63 -16.34
CA HIS A 488 -3.45 2.17 -16.22
C HIS A 488 -2.99 2.87 -17.53
N GLY A 489 -2.33 4.02 -17.38
CA GLY A 489 -1.83 4.83 -18.50
C GLY A 489 -2.92 5.48 -19.36
N LYS A 490 -4.21 5.36 -18.99
CA LYS A 490 -5.33 6.08 -19.61
C LYS A 490 -5.70 7.30 -18.78
N HIS A 491 -6.41 8.23 -19.40
CA HIS A 491 -6.78 9.50 -18.79
C HIS A 491 -8.26 9.83 -18.96
N ILE A 492 -8.79 10.56 -17.98
CA ILE A 492 -10.12 11.18 -17.97
C ILE A 492 -9.98 12.70 -17.90
N LYS A 493 -11.08 13.40 -18.22
CA LYS A 493 -11.16 14.85 -18.07
C LYS A 493 -11.92 15.19 -16.81
N ALA A 494 -11.52 16.26 -16.14
CA ALA A 494 -12.30 16.84 -15.06
C ALA A 494 -12.38 18.36 -15.21
N GLU A 495 -13.51 18.92 -14.79
CA GLU A 495 -13.72 20.35 -14.66
C GLU A 495 -13.98 20.67 -13.19
N VAL A 496 -13.28 21.66 -12.65
CA VAL A 496 -13.54 22.16 -11.30
C VAL A 496 -13.86 23.65 -11.34
N THR A 497 -14.87 24.06 -10.58
CA THR A 497 -15.22 25.47 -10.39
C THR A 497 -15.33 25.78 -8.90
N PHE A 498 -14.58 26.77 -8.43
CA PHE A 498 -14.56 27.17 -7.03
C PHE A 498 -14.26 28.66 -6.84
N ASP A 499 -14.70 29.19 -5.70
CA ASP A 499 -14.48 30.58 -5.32
C ASP A 499 -13.07 30.72 -4.72
N VAL A 500 -12.23 31.52 -5.38
CA VAL A 500 -10.85 31.78 -4.97
C VAL A 500 -10.75 33.21 -4.44
N PRO A 501 -10.39 33.43 -3.15
CA PRO A 501 -10.28 34.78 -2.58
C PRO A 501 -9.35 35.70 -3.39
N ALA A 502 -8.23 35.15 -3.87
CA ALA A 502 -7.46 35.60 -5.01
C ALA A 502 -6.66 34.42 -5.57
N CYS A 503 -6.51 34.28 -6.89
CA CYS A 503 -5.77 33.18 -7.52
C CYS A 503 -4.26 33.14 -7.17
N THR A 504 -3.73 34.18 -6.53
CA THR A 504 -2.36 34.28 -6.00
C THR A 504 -2.15 33.53 -4.69
N ASP A 505 -3.23 33.17 -3.99
CA ASP A 505 -3.16 32.77 -2.58
C ASP A 505 -3.13 31.24 -2.41
N ILE A 506 -3.23 30.49 -3.51
CA ILE A 506 -3.11 29.04 -3.54
C ILE A 506 -1.61 28.67 -3.47
N LYS A 507 -1.28 27.81 -2.50
CA LYS A 507 0.04 27.23 -2.26
C LYS A 507 0.17 25.86 -2.91
N ASP A 508 -0.80 24.96 -2.69
CA ASP A 508 -0.82 23.61 -3.26
C ASP A 508 -2.21 23.20 -3.76
N TYR A 509 -2.23 22.20 -4.64
CA TYR A 509 -3.41 21.47 -5.09
C TYR A 509 -3.33 20.01 -4.63
N ALA A 510 -4.48 19.37 -4.45
CA ALA A 510 -4.58 17.92 -4.27
C ALA A 510 -5.79 17.36 -5.04
N VAL A 511 -5.60 16.22 -5.70
CA VAL A 511 -6.69 15.38 -6.19
C VAL A 511 -6.64 14.06 -5.43
N VAL A 512 -7.79 13.61 -4.94
CA VAL A 512 -7.94 12.36 -4.22
C VAL A 512 -9.01 11.54 -4.93
N TYR A 513 -8.70 10.29 -5.20
CA TYR A 513 -9.63 9.25 -5.63
C TYR A 513 -9.87 8.28 -4.48
N LYS A 514 -11.12 7.87 -4.29
CA LYS A 514 -11.50 6.81 -3.35
C LYS A 514 -12.46 5.85 -4.02
N GLY A 515 -12.13 4.57 -4.04
CA GLY A 515 -12.90 3.52 -4.70
C GLY A 515 -12.05 2.28 -4.99
N ALA A 516 -12.51 1.43 -5.91
CA ALA A 516 -11.83 0.18 -6.21
C ALA A 516 -10.53 0.43 -7.00
N VAL A 517 -9.43 -0.15 -6.52
CA VAL A 517 -8.14 -0.21 -7.23
C VAL A 517 -7.79 -1.68 -7.43
N ASN A 518 -8.07 -2.17 -8.63
CA ASN A 518 -8.07 -3.60 -8.97
C ASN A 518 -6.94 -3.91 -9.96
N ASP A 519 -6.63 -5.19 -10.16
CA ASP A 519 -5.66 -5.60 -11.18
C ASP A 519 -6.13 -5.27 -12.61
N PHE A 520 -5.18 -5.03 -13.51
CA PHE A 520 -5.45 -4.65 -14.89
C PHE A 520 -6.11 -5.76 -15.73
N GLU A 521 -5.78 -7.02 -15.49
CA GLU A 521 -6.38 -8.16 -16.17
C GLU A 521 -7.75 -8.52 -15.56
N HIS A 522 -7.97 -8.12 -14.30
CA HIS A 522 -9.14 -8.43 -13.48
C HIS A 522 -9.86 -7.17 -12.94
N PRO A 523 -10.31 -6.23 -13.81
CA PRO A 523 -10.84 -4.93 -13.39
C PRO A 523 -12.14 -5.01 -12.57
N ASP A 524 -12.86 -6.13 -12.64
CA ASP A 524 -14.11 -6.35 -11.91
C ASP A 524 -13.92 -7.01 -10.53
N ASP A 525 -12.78 -7.67 -10.30
CA ASP A 525 -12.49 -8.46 -9.09
C ASP A 525 -11.99 -7.54 -7.97
N THR A 526 -12.94 -6.84 -7.35
CA THR A 526 -12.66 -5.87 -6.27
C THR A 526 -12.48 -6.58 -4.93
N ASP A 527 -11.34 -6.37 -4.27
CA ASP A 527 -11.11 -6.87 -2.90
C ASP A 527 -12.16 -6.29 -1.93
N PRO A 528 -13.04 -7.10 -1.32
CA PRO A 528 -14.03 -6.61 -0.36
C PRO A 528 -13.40 -6.04 0.93
N ALA A 529 -12.15 -6.39 1.24
CA ALA A 529 -11.41 -5.86 2.38
C ALA A 529 -10.81 -4.46 2.13
N ASP A 530 -10.66 -4.06 0.86
CA ASP A 530 -10.04 -2.80 0.44
C ASP A 530 -10.78 -2.09 -0.72
N ALA A 531 -12.10 -2.29 -0.82
CA ALA A 531 -12.96 -1.77 -1.89
C ALA A 531 -13.01 -0.22 -1.98
N GLU A 532 -12.54 0.47 -0.94
CA GLU A 532 -12.48 1.92 -0.80
C GLU A 532 -11.01 2.39 -0.74
N ALA A 533 -10.14 1.76 -1.53
CA ALA A 533 -8.74 2.11 -1.71
C ALA A 533 -8.57 3.54 -2.23
N VAL A 534 -7.35 4.08 -2.05
CA VAL A 534 -7.04 5.49 -2.29
C VAL A 534 -5.99 5.62 -3.39
N ALA A 535 -6.24 6.51 -4.35
CA ALA A 535 -5.21 7.06 -5.23
C ALA A 535 -5.16 8.58 -5.06
N CYS A 536 -3.99 9.20 -5.10
CA CYS A 536 -3.89 10.64 -4.87
C CYS A 536 -2.72 11.28 -5.61
N TRP A 537 -2.78 12.60 -5.69
CA TRP A 537 -1.74 13.46 -6.24
C TRP A 537 -1.79 14.81 -5.55
N THR A 538 -0.63 15.37 -5.22
CA THR A 538 -0.49 16.70 -4.64
C THR A 538 0.64 17.44 -5.32
N LYS A 539 0.50 18.77 -5.49
CA LYS A 539 1.52 19.58 -6.14
C LYS A 539 1.43 21.05 -5.74
N SER A 540 2.58 21.69 -5.54
CA SER A 540 2.64 23.13 -5.30
C SER A 540 2.26 23.95 -6.53
N ALA A 541 1.34 24.89 -6.34
CA ALA A 541 0.93 25.88 -7.34
C ALA A 541 2.09 26.82 -7.73
N SER A 542 3.09 26.99 -6.87
CA SER A 542 4.34 27.69 -7.20
C SER A 542 5.25 26.92 -8.17
N ALA A 543 4.95 25.65 -8.47
CA ALA A 543 5.68 24.81 -9.42
C ALA A 543 5.01 24.71 -10.80
N THR A 544 3.84 25.33 -11.02
CA THR A 544 3.32 25.56 -12.37
C THR A 544 4.00 26.78 -12.98
N ALA A 545 4.86 26.52 -13.97
CA ALA A 545 5.78 27.43 -14.65
C ALA A 545 6.99 27.93 -13.81
N PRO A 546 8.17 27.28 -13.90
CA PRO A 546 9.39 28.08 -14.09
C PRO A 546 9.10 29.03 -15.27
N ALA A 547 9.49 30.31 -15.17
CA ALA A 547 9.06 31.32 -16.14
C ALA A 547 9.38 30.90 -17.59
N GLU A 548 8.38 30.36 -18.29
CA GLU A 548 8.59 29.81 -19.62
C GLU A 548 8.95 30.97 -20.55
N SER A 549 10.21 30.98 -20.97
CA SER A 549 10.74 31.95 -21.92
C SER A 549 10.25 31.56 -23.31
N TYR A 550 8.97 31.78 -23.57
CA TYR A 550 8.41 31.78 -24.91
C TYR A 550 9.17 32.80 -25.76
N THR A 551 10.06 32.32 -26.62
CA THR A 551 10.74 33.18 -27.61
C THR A 551 9.73 33.56 -28.69
N LEU A 552 9.11 34.73 -28.52
CA LEU A 552 8.14 35.28 -29.47
C LEU A 552 8.86 35.69 -30.77
N LEU A 553 8.90 34.79 -31.74
CA LEU A 553 9.35 35.06 -33.10
C LEU A 553 8.22 35.72 -33.91
N VAL A 554 8.23 37.05 -33.96
CA VAL A 554 7.40 37.82 -34.91
C VAL A 554 8.19 38.01 -36.20
N THR A 555 7.74 37.38 -37.28
CA THR A 555 8.29 37.60 -38.63
C THR A 555 7.29 38.35 -39.49
N GLU A 556 7.54 39.61 -39.81
CA GLU A 556 6.80 40.30 -40.87
C GLU A 556 7.23 39.75 -42.23
N SER A 557 6.31 39.06 -42.91
CA SER A 557 6.51 38.65 -44.31
C SER A 557 6.26 39.85 -45.24
N GLY A 558 7.27 40.72 -45.34
CA GLY A 558 7.33 41.73 -46.39
C GLY A 558 7.63 41.07 -47.73
N GLY A 559 6.62 40.94 -48.59
CA GLY A 559 6.74 40.18 -49.84
C GLY A 559 7.80 40.73 -50.82
N THR A 560 8.74 39.85 -51.19
CA THR A 560 9.26 39.69 -52.57
C THR A 560 10.19 40.77 -53.14
N ASP A 561 9.77 42.03 -53.10
CA ASP A 561 10.02 42.96 -54.20
C ASP A 561 10.75 44.23 -53.72
N GLY A 562 11.94 44.02 -53.13
CA GLY A 562 13.09 44.93 -53.27
C GLY A 562 13.12 46.22 -52.43
N TYR A 563 13.32 46.11 -51.11
CA TYR A 563 14.03 47.12 -50.31
C TYR A 563 14.88 46.46 -49.21
N SER A 564 16.21 46.64 -49.26
CA SER A 564 17.19 45.84 -48.53
C SER A 564 17.73 46.48 -47.24
N GLU A 565 16.94 47.29 -46.53
CA GLU A 565 17.43 48.03 -45.34
C GLU A 565 16.70 47.72 -44.01
N CYS A 566 15.56 47.01 -44.01
CA CYS A 566 14.94 46.55 -42.75
C CYS A 566 15.54 45.24 -42.20
N ALA A 567 16.00 44.33 -43.08
CA ALA A 567 16.54 43.03 -42.65
C ALA A 567 17.84 43.15 -41.82
N ALA A 568 18.66 44.17 -42.10
CA ALA A 568 19.96 44.38 -41.45
C ALA A 568 19.86 44.81 -39.97
N TYR A 569 18.69 45.25 -39.50
CA TYR A 569 18.49 45.65 -38.09
C TYR A 569 18.09 44.46 -37.19
N LEU A 570 17.52 43.40 -37.77
CA LEU A 570 17.14 42.18 -37.04
C LEU A 570 18.34 41.25 -36.81
N GLU A 571 19.30 41.20 -37.75
CA GLU A 571 20.52 40.39 -37.60
C GLU A 571 21.40 40.83 -36.41
N SER A 572 21.36 42.12 -36.03
CA SER A 572 22.07 42.62 -34.85
C SER A 572 21.45 42.22 -33.51
N ILE A 573 20.17 41.82 -33.48
CA ILE A 573 19.49 41.37 -32.25
C ILE A 573 19.86 39.92 -31.91
N PHE A 574 20.14 39.09 -32.93
CA PHE A 574 20.47 37.66 -32.73
C PHE A 574 21.90 37.39 -32.25
N ASN A 575 22.83 38.33 -32.43
CA ASN A 575 24.27 38.10 -32.24
C ASN A 575 24.92 38.92 -31.10
N SER A 576 24.13 39.56 -30.24
CA SER A 576 24.65 40.23 -29.03
C SER A 576 24.10 39.62 -27.75
N GLU A 577 24.92 38.82 -27.06
CA GLU A 577 24.76 38.64 -25.61
C GLU A 577 24.95 40.01 -24.95
N ASN A 578 23.88 40.58 -24.37
CA ASN A 578 23.97 41.80 -23.57
C ASN A 578 22.95 41.76 -22.41
N PRO A 579 23.32 42.05 -21.14
CA PRO A 579 22.50 41.64 -19.99
C PRO A 579 21.36 42.59 -19.59
N ASP A 580 21.25 43.77 -20.20
CA ASP A 580 20.31 44.82 -19.78
C ASP A 580 19.06 44.84 -20.68
N GLY A 581 17.93 44.41 -20.11
CA GLY A 581 16.71 44.10 -20.85
C GLY A 581 15.86 45.31 -21.29
N TYR A 582 15.10 45.12 -22.37
CA TYR A 582 14.01 46.01 -22.76
C TYR A 582 12.78 45.77 -21.86
N THR A 583 12.40 46.76 -21.06
CA THR A 583 11.09 46.77 -20.38
C THR A 583 9.96 47.00 -21.39
N LEU A 584 9.27 45.92 -21.76
CA LEU A 584 7.90 46.00 -22.28
C LEU A 584 6.99 46.50 -21.15
N ASN A 585 6.15 47.50 -21.44
CA ASN A 585 5.25 48.07 -20.44
C ASN A 585 4.16 47.05 -20.06
N LYS A 586 3.96 46.86 -18.75
CA LYS A 586 2.85 46.07 -18.21
C LYS A 586 1.52 46.79 -18.47
N THR A 587 0.61 46.17 -19.20
CA THR A 587 -0.83 46.43 -19.01
C THR A 587 -1.29 45.76 -17.70
N PRO A 588 -2.17 46.38 -16.88
CA PRO A 588 -2.47 45.86 -15.54
C PRO A 588 -3.44 44.66 -15.47
N ASP A 589 -4.01 44.20 -16.59
CA ASP A 589 -5.28 43.46 -16.64
C ASP A 589 -5.17 41.95 -16.96
N SER A 590 -4.03 41.30 -16.75
CA SER A 590 -3.92 39.83 -16.80
C SER A 590 -3.17 39.25 -15.59
N SER A 591 -3.95 38.77 -14.61
CA SER A 591 -3.46 38.14 -13.38
C SER A 591 -3.11 36.65 -13.54
N CYS A 592 -3.28 36.07 -14.73
CA CYS A 592 -2.88 34.69 -15.03
C CYS A 592 -1.48 34.65 -15.67
N LEU A 593 -0.54 33.99 -14.99
CA LEU A 593 0.88 33.94 -15.38
C LEU A 593 1.18 33.19 -16.70
N ASP A 594 0.22 32.39 -17.18
CA ASP A 594 0.42 31.39 -18.24
C ASP A 594 -0.44 31.61 -19.50
N CYS A 595 -1.22 32.70 -19.56
CA CYS A 595 -1.98 33.13 -20.74
C CYS A 595 -1.63 34.58 -21.11
N ARG A 596 -0.45 34.78 -21.72
CA ARG A 596 0.03 36.10 -22.10
C ARG A 596 -0.47 36.53 -23.47
N TRP A 597 -1.48 37.39 -23.49
CA TRP A 597 -1.80 38.19 -24.68
C TRP A 597 -0.90 39.42 -24.72
N TYR A 598 -0.03 39.49 -25.73
CA TYR A 598 0.83 40.66 -25.97
C TYR A 598 0.13 41.59 -26.98
N GLU A 599 -0.41 42.70 -26.49
CA GLU A 599 -0.90 43.77 -27.34
C GLU A 599 0.29 44.58 -27.87
N MET A 600 0.47 44.65 -29.19
CA MET A 600 1.53 45.48 -29.79
C MET A 600 1.04 46.93 -29.90
N ASP A 601 1.80 47.84 -29.30
CA ASP A 601 1.54 49.28 -29.40
C ASP A 601 1.48 49.74 -30.86
N TYR A 602 0.32 50.28 -31.27
CA TYR A 602 0.07 50.67 -32.65
C TYR A 602 0.95 51.87 -33.04
N HIS A 603 1.99 51.63 -33.85
CA HIS A 603 2.81 52.72 -34.37
C HIS A 603 2.05 53.51 -35.45
N SER A 604 1.23 54.45 -34.99
CA SER A 604 0.48 55.35 -35.86
C SER A 604 1.45 56.14 -36.75
N CYS A 605 1.43 55.84 -38.05
CA CYS A 605 2.27 56.55 -39.01
C CYS A 605 1.83 58.02 -39.04
N PRO A 606 2.74 58.99 -38.79
CA PRO A 606 2.35 60.39 -38.67
C PRO A 606 1.78 60.90 -40.00
N TYR A 607 0.57 61.48 -39.92
CA TYR A 607 -0.19 62.00 -41.05
C TYR A 607 0.64 62.98 -41.88
N GLY A 608 1.09 62.58 -43.07
CA GLY A 608 1.86 63.43 -44.00
C GLY A 608 3.08 62.81 -44.69
N SER A 609 3.47 61.56 -44.37
CA SER A 609 4.55 60.89 -45.11
C SER A 609 4.11 60.45 -46.53
N PRO A 610 4.83 60.79 -47.61
CA PRO A 610 4.45 60.47 -48.99
C PRO A 610 4.77 59.01 -49.41
N TYR A 611 5.09 58.11 -48.48
CA TYR A 611 5.59 56.75 -48.77
C TYR A 611 4.68 55.59 -48.34
N CYS A 612 3.50 55.86 -47.75
CA CYS A 612 2.55 54.79 -47.40
C CYS A 612 1.63 54.44 -48.59
N TYR A 613 1.94 53.35 -49.29
CA TYR A 613 1.06 52.77 -50.30
C TYR A 613 -0.02 51.85 -49.65
N PRO A 614 -1.28 51.86 -50.15
CA PRO A 614 -2.33 50.99 -49.63
C PRO A 614 -2.21 49.58 -50.21
N GLY A 615 -1.80 48.60 -49.40
CA GLY A 615 -1.69 47.20 -49.86
C GLY A 615 -0.98 46.20 -48.95
N CYS A 616 -0.51 46.59 -47.76
CA CYS A 616 0.11 45.64 -46.83
C CYS A 616 -0.96 44.80 -46.10
N ASN A 617 -1.18 43.58 -46.57
CA ASN A 617 -1.86 42.55 -45.77
C ASN A 617 -0.86 42.05 -44.72
N VAL A 618 -1.05 42.46 -43.46
CA VAL A 618 -0.23 41.98 -42.34
C VAL A 618 -0.76 40.63 -41.90
N THR A 619 -0.05 39.56 -42.27
CA THR A 619 -0.30 38.21 -41.73
C THR A 619 0.50 38.07 -40.45
N GLN A 620 -0.17 37.92 -39.31
CA GLN A 620 0.50 37.60 -38.06
C GLN A 620 0.75 36.08 -38.00
N ILE A 621 2.00 35.70 -37.76
CA ILE A 621 2.43 34.32 -37.55
C ILE A 621 2.95 34.24 -36.13
N MET A 622 2.30 33.42 -35.30
CA MET A 622 2.72 33.12 -33.93
C MET A 622 3.23 31.68 -33.89
N ILE A 623 4.45 31.47 -33.40
CA ILE A 623 5.06 30.15 -33.24
C ILE A 623 5.21 29.88 -31.75
N LEU A 624 4.58 28.80 -31.28
CA LEU A 624 4.63 28.34 -29.89
C LEU A 624 5.44 27.04 -29.82
N LYS A 625 6.42 26.99 -28.91
CA LYS A 625 7.21 25.80 -28.59
C LYS A 625 7.08 25.52 -27.08
N ALA A 626 6.73 24.29 -26.71
CA ALA A 626 6.82 23.86 -25.31
C ALA A 626 8.28 23.52 -24.95
N PRO A 627 8.78 23.84 -23.75
CA PRO A 627 10.18 23.55 -23.39
C PRO A 627 10.56 22.07 -23.43
N SER A 628 9.59 21.19 -23.22
CA SER A 628 9.74 19.73 -23.10
C SER A 628 9.41 18.92 -24.36
N SER A 629 9.08 19.56 -25.49
CA SER A 629 8.78 18.84 -26.75
C SER A 629 9.52 19.37 -27.97
N ASP A 630 9.66 18.48 -28.98
CA ASP A 630 10.10 18.80 -30.33
C ASP A 630 8.92 19.23 -31.25
N SER A 631 7.77 19.55 -30.65
CA SER A 631 6.54 19.95 -31.33
C SER A 631 6.35 21.46 -31.34
N PHE A 632 6.04 22.02 -32.51
CA PHE A 632 5.84 23.44 -32.73
C PHE A 632 4.43 23.72 -33.24
N CYS A 633 3.66 24.55 -32.56
CA CYS A 633 2.36 25.01 -33.06
C CYS A 633 2.50 26.38 -33.73
N VAL A 634 2.16 26.44 -35.02
CA VAL A 634 2.07 27.69 -35.77
C VAL A 634 0.61 28.11 -35.85
N ILE A 635 0.32 29.34 -35.44
CA ILE A 635 -0.98 29.99 -35.53
C ILE A 635 -0.85 31.15 -36.51
N ILE A 636 -1.69 31.17 -37.54
CA ILE A 636 -1.73 32.22 -38.56
C ILE A 636 -3.07 32.95 -38.45
N THR A 637 -3.01 34.24 -38.14
CA THR A 637 -4.15 35.14 -38.06
C THR A 637 -4.09 36.17 -39.19
N PRO A 638 -4.99 36.09 -40.21
CA PRO A 638 -5.11 37.13 -41.21
C PRO A 638 -5.80 38.37 -40.61
N PHE A 639 -5.14 39.53 -40.62
CA PHE A 639 -5.74 40.78 -40.17
C PHE A 639 -6.57 41.42 -41.31
N PRO A 640 -7.89 41.60 -41.17
CA PRO A 640 -8.68 42.33 -42.16
C PRO A 640 -8.41 43.83 -42.05
N VAL A 641 -7.64 44.39 -42.99
CA VAL A 641 -7.50 45.84 -43.11
C VAL A 641 -8.81 46.42 -43.62
N ALA A 642 -9.60 47.02 -42.72
CA ALA A 642 -10.94 47.49 -43.04
C ALA A 642 -10.94 48.67 -44.04
N TYR A 643 -11.22 48.38 -45.30
CA TYR A 643 -11.70 49.37 -46.28
C TYR A 643 -13.09 48.98 -46.82
N CYS A 644 -13.91 50.00 -47.09
CA CYS A 644 -15.35 49.86 -47.10
C CYS A 644 -15.92 49.03 -48.26
N GLY A 645 -16.80 48.08 -47.91
CA GLY A 645 -18.09 47.97 -48.58
C GLY A 645 -18.28 46.84 -49.60
N PHE A 646 -18.21 45.57 -49.18
CA PHE A 646 -19.12 44.49 -49.62
C PHE A 646 -18.91 43.23 -48.75
N GLY A 647 -19.93 42.81 -47.99
CA GLY A 647 -20.08 41.45 -47.39
C GLY A 647 -19.06 41.01 -46.31
N PRO A 648 -19.49 40.46 -45.16
CA PRO A 648 -18.57 39.83 -44.21
C PRO A 648 -18.32 38.36 -44.59
N SER A 649 -17.11 38.05 -45.06
CA SER A 649 -16.53 36.71 -44.96
C SER A 649 -15.44 36.74 -43.88
N CYS A 650 -15.72 36.11 -42.74
CA CYS A 650 -14.73 35.96 -41.68
C CYS A 650 -13.67 34.94 -42.12
N LEU A 651 -12.44 35.40 -42.36
CA LEU A 651 -11.30 34.51 -42.54
C LEU A 651 -10.96 33.87 -41.19
N GLY A 652 -11.09 32.55 -41.09
CA GLY A 652 -10.77 31.81 -39.87
C GLY A 652 -9.26 31.74 -39.61
N SER A 653 -8.88 31.82 -38.34
CA SER A 653 -7.50 31.58 -37.89
C SER A 653 -7.10 30.13 -38.15
N TYR A 654 -5.92 29.89 -38.73
CA TYR A 654 -5.41 28.54 -38.96
C TYR A 654 -4.39 28.16 -37.89
N LYS A 655 -4.60 27.04 -37.20
CA LYS A 655 -3.63 26.43 -36.27
C LYS A 655 -3.15 25.11 -36.86
N ARG A 656 -1.84 24.93 -36.98
CA ARG A 656 -1.22 23.65 -37.37
C ARG A 656 0.03 23.42 -36.54
N CYS A 657 0.17 22.21 -36.00
CA CYS A 657 1.34 21.82 -35.24
C CYS A 657 2.20 20.85 -36.05
N PHE A 658 3.52 20.95 -35.88
CA PHE A 658 4.52 20.24 -36.64
C PHE A 658 5.56 19.67 -35.69
N ASP A 659 5.83 18.37 -35.81
CA ASP A 659 6.93 17.73 -35.09
C ASP A 659 8.23 17.81 -35.92
N ARG A 660 9.33 18.11 -35.23
CA ARG A 660 10.68 17.96 -35.80
C ARG A 660 10.99 16.47 -35.93
N GLN A 661 11.55 16.07 -37.07
CA GLN A 661 11.94 14.67 -37.27
C GLN A 661 13.21 14.35 -36.44
N PRO A 662 13.41 13.09 -36.03
CA PRO A 662 14.67 12.68 -35.42
C PRO A 662 15.87 13.07 -36.31
N GLU A 663 16.91 13.62 -35.70
CA GLU A 663 18.14 14.12 -36.35
C GLU A 663 17.99 15.36 -37.28
N GLU A 664 16.78 15.87 -37.53
CA GLU A 664 16.57 17.07 -38.34
C GLU A 664 17.14 18.33 -37.67
N SER A 665 17.98 19.12 -38.37
CA SER A 665 18.51 20.36 -37.79
C SER A 665 17.42 21.43 -37.68
N TYR A 666 17.66 22.44 -36.84
CA TYR A 666 16.67 23.50 -36.62
C TYR A 666 16.44 24.36 -37.88
N ASP A 667 17.48 24.54 -38.69
CA ASP A 667 17.39 25.26 -39.97
C ASP A 667 16.71 24.41 -41.05
N ASP A 668 16.95 23.08 -41.09
CA ASP A 668 16.24 22.17 -42.00
C ASP A 668 14.74 22.12 -41.67
N PHE A 669 14.39 22.04 -40.38
CA PHE A 669 13.01 22.09 -39.89
C PHE A 669 12.31 23.40 -40.30
N ARG A 670 13.02 24.52 -40.16
CA ARG A 670 12.55 25.84 -40.58
C ARG A 670 12.35 25.90 -42.10
N GLU A 671 13.32 25.45 -42.89
CA GLU A 671 13.16 25.38 -44.36
C GLU A 671 11.98 24.49 -44.75
N ARG A 672 11.78 23.34 -44.09
CA ARG A 672 10.64 22.45 -44.36
C ARG A 672 9.29 23.12 -44.11
N ILE A 673 9.15 23.94 -43.07
CA ILE A 673 7.90 24.65 -42.77
C ILE A 673 7.69 25.87 -43.69
N PHE A 674 8.72 26.67 -43.93
CA PHE A 674 8.57 27.97 -44.61
C PHE A 674 8.86 27.92 -46.12
N ASN A 675 9.80 27.09 -46.58
CA ASN A 675 10.21 26.96 -47.98
C ASN A 675 9.70 25.66 -48.65
N GLY A 676 9.37 24.62 -47.87
CA GLY A 676 8.99 23.28 -48.33
C GLY A 676 7.64 23.13 -49.04
N GLY A 677 7.08 24.19 -49.63
CA GLY A 677 5.89 24.14 -50.48
C GLY A 677 4.53 24.06 -49.76
N VAL A 678 4.49 24.05 -48.43
CA VAL A 678 3.23 23.97 -47.64
C VAL A 678 2.31 25.19 -47.84
N PHE A 679 2.85 26.32 -48.31
CA PHE A 679 2.15 27.61 -48.45
C PHE A 679 2.35 28.27 -49.83
N GLY A 680 2.74 27.51 -50.86
CA GLY A 680 3.44 28.04 -52.04
C GLY A 680 2.87 27.72 -53.43
N ASP A 681 1.56 27.86 -53.68
CA ASP A 681 1.05 28.00 -55.06
C ASP A 681 -0.14 28.96 -55.27
N GLY A 682 -0.84 29.38 -54.20
CA GLY A 682 -1.93 30.35 -54.29
C GLY A 682 -3.25 29.79 -54.83
N SER A 683 -3.43 28.47 -54.87
CA SER A 683 -4.74 27.86 -55.10
C SER A 683 -5.60 27.91 -53.82
N GLU A 684 -6.85 28.38 -53.94
CA GLU A 684 -7.82 28.35 -52.84
C GLU A 684 -8.24 26.89 -52.55
N PRO A 685 -8.31 26.45 -51.28
CA PRO A 685 -8.89 25.16 -50.94
C PRO A 685 -10.41 25.21 -51.14
N ASP A 686 -10.92 24.38 -52.04
CA ASP A 686 -12.34 24.30 -52.37
C ASP A 686 -13.09 23.54 -51.26
N CYS A 687 -13.71 24.31 -50.34
CA CYS A 687 -14.36 23.80 -49.13
C CYS A 687 -15.88 23.65 -49.32
N THR A 688 -16.41 22.43 -49.17
CA THR A 688 -17.84 22.16 -48.93
C THR A 688 -18.06 21.56 -47.54
N GLU A 689 -19.31 21.54 -47.06
CA GLU A 689 -19.66 21.27 -45.66
C GLU A 689 -19.28 19.87 -45.12
N ASP A 690 -18.92 18.92 -46.00
CA ASP A 690 -18.53 17.54 -45.63
C ASP A 690 -16.99 17.29 -45.61
N GLY A 691 -16.17 18.34 -45.71
CA GLY A 691 -14.73 18.29 -45.44
C GLY A 691 -13.79 18.30 -46.67
N CYS A 692 -12.54 18.70 -46.44
CA CYS A 692 -11.55 18.94 -47.50
C CYS A 692 -10.91 17.66 -48.06
N ILE A 693 -10.95 17.49 -49.39
CA ILE A 693 -10.13 16.54 -50.15
C ILE A 693 -9.42 17.29 -51.27
N ILE A 694 -8.08 17.26 -51.30
CA ILE A 694 -7.29 17.73 -52.45
C ILE A 694 -6.73 16.50 -53.19
N PRO A 695 -6.92 16.36 -54.52
CA PRO A 695 -6.52 15.17 -55.26
C PRO A 695 -5.02 15.16 -55.62
N ALA A 696 -4.38 14.00 -55.47
CA ALA A 696 -2.99 13.80 -55.89
C ALA A 696 -2.87 13.52 -57.41
N LEU A 697 -1.97 14.25 -58.08
CA LEU A 697 -1.46 13.98 -59.43
C LEU A 697 0.06 14.26 -59.44
N GLY A 698 0.97 13.35 -59.83
CA GLY A 698 0.81 11.93 -60.13
C GLY A 698 2.04 11.30 -60.84
N GLY A 699 2.74 10.39 -60.15
CA GLY A 699 3.73 9.44 -60.71
C GLY A 699 5.18 9.96 -60.88
N TRP A 700 6.24 9.14 -60.85
CA TRP A 700 6.46 7.68 -60.72
C TRP A 700 7.80 7.49 -59.94
N THR A 701 8.17 6.39 -59.23
CA THR A 701 7.65 5.00 -59.11
C THR A 701 8.07 4.36 -57.76
N ASP A 702 7.70 3.09 -57.55
CA ASP A 702 8.33 2.07 -56.69
C ASP A 702 8.41 2.24 -55.16
N SER A 703 7.29 1.85 -54.52
CA SER A 703 7.15 0.76 -53.53
C SER A 703 8.26 0.61 -52.45
N TRP A 704 7.95 0.55 -51.15
CA TRP A 704 6.81 -0.15 -50.53
C TRP A 704 6.08 0.68 -49.45
N VAL A 705 4.75 0.73 -49.57
CA VAL A 705 3.80 0.95 -48.47
C VAL A 705 2.62 0.02 -48.70
N ARG A 706 2.12 -0.66 -47.67
CA ARG A 706 0.69 -1.01 -47.56
C ARG A 706 0.20 -0.92 -46.12
N VAL A 707 -1.06 -0.50 -46.03
CA VAL A 707 -1.83 -0.19 -44.82
C VAL A 707 -3.18 -0.93 -44.94
N LEU A 708 -3.94 -0.98 -43.84
CA LEU A 708 -5.37 -1.31 -43.69
C LEU A 708 -5.81 -2.79 -43.53
N TRP A 709 -6.32 -3.05 -42.30
CA TRP A 709 -7.64 -3.61 -41.92
C TRP A 709 -8.12 -4.98 -42.44
N LEU A 710 -8.42 -5.88 -41.47
CA LEU A 710 -9.61 -6.77 -41.25
C LEU A 710 -10.28 -7.52 -42.45
N PRO A 711 -10.98 -8.68 -42.28
CA PRO A 711 -11.17 -9.59 -41.12
C PRO A 711 -11.11 -11.13 -41.49
N THR A 712 -11.63 -12.00 -40.60
CA THR A 712 -12.25 -13.35 -40.83
C THR A 712 -11.45 -14.60 -41.28
N MET A 713 -11.64 -15.68 -40.49
CA MET A 713 -11.85 -17.11 -40.82
C MET A 713 -10.87 -17.98 -41.68
N GLU A 714 -10.56 -19.13 -41.07
CA GLU A 714 -10.51 -20.51 -41.61
C GLU A 714 -9.33 -21.08 -42.47
N MET A 715 -8.76 -22.15 -41.90
CA MET A 715 -8.41 -23.46 -42.50
C MET A 715 -7.34 -23.59 -43.61
N MET A 716 -6.23 -24.25 -43.25
CA MET A 716 -5.80 -25.52 -43.88
C MET A 716 -5.30 -26.46 -42.76
N MET A 717 -5.80 -27.69 -42.60
CA MET A 717 -5.74 -28.88 -43.47
C MET A 717 -4.33 -29.50 -43.61
N GLY A 718 -4.11 -30.57 -42.84
CA GLY A 718 -2.98 -31.49 -42.88
C GLY A 718 -3.23 -32.67 -41.94
N ALA A 719 -4.22 -33.53 -42.22
CA ALA A 719 -4.11 -34.73 -43.05
C ALA A 719 -3.65 -36.00 -42.26
N GLY A 720 -4.61 -36.88 -41.97
CA GLY A 720 -4.39 -38.23 -41.39
C GLY A 720 -5.70 -38.84 -40.89
N GLY A 721 -6.25 -39.84 -41.59
CA GLY A 721 -7.54 -40.47 -41.25
C GLY A 721 -7.46 -41.45 -40.05
N GLY A 722 -8.56 -42.06 -39.58
CA GLY A 722 -9.96 -42.00 -40.05
C GLY A 722 -10.70 -43.31 -39.67
N MET A 723 -12.05 -43.29 -39.68
CA MET A 723 -12.97 -44.44 -39.45
C MET A 723 -12.93 -45.06 -38.02
N ASP A 724 -14.02 -45.54 -37.41
CA ASP A 724 -15.47 -45.57 -37.70
C ASP A 724 -16.21 -45.91 -36.39
N GLY A 725 -17.54 -45.69 -36.31
CA GLY A 725 -18.39 -46.58 -35.47
C GLY A 725 -19.27 -45.98 -34.36
N MET A 726 -20.38 -45.34 -34.76
CA MET A 726 -21.76 -45.59 -34.31
C MET A 726 -22.21 -45.61 -32.82
N ALA A 727 -23.32 -44.88 -32.63
CA ALA A 727 -24.56 -45.23 -31.89
C ALA A 727 -24.72 -44.87 -30.40
N ASP A 728 -25.56 -43.84 -30.19
CA ASP A 728 -26.86 -43.85 -29.47
C ASP A 728 -26.97 -44.54 -28.10
N GLY A 729 -27.41 -43.76 -27.10
CA GLY A 729 -27.84 -44.26 -25.79
C GLY A 729 -28.63 -43.22 -24.98
N GLU A 730 -29.97 -43.36 -24.95
CA GLU A 730 -30.89 -42.45 -24.27
C GLU A 730 -30.82 -42.49 -22.73
N LEU A 731 -30.86 -41.30 -22.12
CA LEU A 731 -31.88 -40.87 -21.13
C LEU A 731 -32.38 -41.90 -20.09
N VAL A 732 -31.98 -41.72 -18.81
CA VAL A 732 -32.80 -42.13 -17.64
C VAL A 732 -32.75 -41.06 -16.55
N LEU A 733 -33.91 -40.50 -16.24
CA LEU A 733 -34.20 -39.80 -14.97
C LEU A 733 -34.50 -40.82 -13.87
N MET A 734 -33.81 -40.75 -12.73
CA MET A 734 -34.40 -41.02 -11.42
C MET A 734 -33.73 -40.13 -10.38
N GLY A 735 -34.53 -39.46 -9.55
CA GLY A 735 -34.06 -38.85 -8.32
C GLY A 735 -34.66 -39.58 -7.13
N GLU A 736 -34.10 -39.38 -5.94
CA GLU A 736 -34.84 -39.59 -4.69
C GLU A 736 -34.25 -38.71 -3.58
N THR A 737 -35.13 -38.21 -2.72
CA THR A 737 -34.84 -37.26 -1.64
C THR A 737 -34.64 -37.96 -0.30
N ALA A 738 -33.70 -37.49 0.52
CA ALA A 738 -33.65 -37.79 1.95
C ALA A 738 -33.35 -36.51 2.76
N PRO A 739 -34.03 -36.26 3.90
CA PRO A 739 -33.82 -35.07 4.71
C PRO A 739 -32.70 -35.27 5.75
N VAL A 740 -32.04 -34.17 6.12
CA VAL A 740 -31.12 -34.13 7.27
C VAL A 740 -31.86 -33.47 8.44
N GLU A 741 -32.03 -34.20 9.54
CA GLU A 741 -32.59 -33.66 10.79
C GLU A 741 -31.52 -32.86 11.55
N ALA A 742 -31.85 -31.63 11.96
CA ALA A 742 -31.01 -30.82 12.82
C ALA A 742 -31.17 -31.23 14.29
N ALA A 743 -30.09 -31.71 14.91
CA ALA A 743 -30.06 -32.03 16.34
C ALA A 743 -29.49 -30.83 17.13
N ALA A 744 -30.36 -30.03 17.73
CA ALA A 744 -29.95 -29.04 18.72
C ALA A 744 -29.72 -29.69 20.08
N GLN A 745 -28.49 -29.63 20.61
CA GLN A 745 -28.20 -29.86 22.03
C GLN A 745 -27.75 -28.55 22.67
N ALA A 746 -28.51 -28.09 23.66
CA ALA A 746 -28.15 -26.92 24.44
C ALA A 746 -27.05 -27.29 25.45
N SER A 747 -25.91 -26.62 25.37
CA SER A 747 -24.92 -26.60 26.45
C SER A 747 -25.39 -25.62 27.52
N SER A 748 -25.56 -26.09 28.76
CA SER A 748 -25.79 -25.22 29.91
C SER A 748 -24.46 -25.00 30.63
N THR A 749 -23.91 -23.80 30.52
CA THR A 749 -22.78 -23.34 31.36
C THR A 749 -23.16 -23.38 32.85
N PRO A 750 -22.20 -23.60 33.76
CA PRO A 750 -22.41 -23.33 35.17
C PRO A 750 -22.73 -21.84 35.38
N PRO A 751 -23.57 -21.48 36.38
CA PRO A 751 -23.72 -20.08 36.76
C PRO A 751 -22.40 -19.53 37.33
N GLU A 752 -22.16 -18.25 37.10
CA GLU A 752 -21.06 -17.51 37.75
C GLU A 752 -21.26 -17.47 39.27
N PRO A 753 -20.16 -17.42 40.06
CA PRO A 753 -20.25 -17.26 41.52
C PRO A 753 -20.87 -15.91 41.87
N SER A 754 -21.69 -15.91 42.92
CA SER A 754 -22.31 -14.68 43.44
C SER A 754 -21.26 -13.70 43.99
N VAL A 755 -21.60 -12.41 44.05
CA VAL A 755 -20.72 -11.37 44.64
C VAL A 755 -20.31 -11.72 46.08
N GLU A 756 -21.19 -12.35 46.85
CA GLU A 756 -20.92 -12.82 48.21
C GLU A 756 -19.87 -13.96 48.24
N GLU A 757 -19.96 -14.92 47.32
CA GLU A 757 -18.94 -15.98 47.15
C GLU A 757 -17.61 -15.43 46.62
N GLN A 758 -17.63 -14.35 45.83
CA GLN A 758 -16.41 -13.69 45.35
C GLN A 758 -15.72 -12.89 46.47
N ILE A 759 -16.48 -12.20 47.33
CA ILE A 759 -15.97 -11.52 48.53
C ILE A 759 -15.30 -12.52 49.48
N GLU A 760 -15.97 -13.64 49.81
CA GLU A 760 -15.41 -14.69 50.68
C GLU A 760 -14.09 -15.25 50.13
N GLN A 761 -13.99 -15.43 48.80
CA GLN A 761 -12.75 -15.88 48.15
C GLN A 761 -11.61 -14.85 48.23
N ILE A 762 -11.89 -13.55 48.12
CA ILE A 762 -10.85 -12.51 48.23
C ILE A 762 -10.42 -12.31 49.70
N GLU A 763 -11.34 -12.41 50.66
CA GLU A 763 -10.99 -12.36 52.09
C GLU A 763 -10.09 -13.54 52.50
N GLU A 764 -10.39 -14.77 52.06
CA GLU A 764 -9.51 -15.93 52.28
C GLU A 764 -8.12 -15.78 51.61
N LEU A 765 -8.06 -15.14 50.43
CA LEU A 765 -6.81 -14.83 49.72
C LEU A 765 -5.94 -13.82 50.47
N LEU A 766 -6.54 -12.76 51.00
CA LEU A 766 -5.85 -11.74 51.78
C LEU A 766 -5.31 -12.31 53.10
N ASP A 767 -6.13 -13.02 53.86
CA ASP A 767 -5.70 -13.68 55.11
C ASP A 767 -4.49 -14.60 54.86
N TRP A 768 -4.51 -15.38 53.78
CA TRP A 768 -3.37 -16.22 53.40
C TRP A 768 -2.11 -15.43 53.01
N LEU A 769 -2.25 -14.33 52.26
CA LEU A 769 -1.11 -13.45 51.93
C LEU A 769 -0.51 -12.80 53.18
N TYR A 770 -1.33 -12.47 54.18
CA TYR A 770 -0.84 -12.01 55.48
C TYR A 770 -0.12 -13.11 56.27
N GLU A 771 -0.52 -14.39 56.15
CA GLU A 771 0.21 -15.52 56.75
C GLU A 771 1.60 -15.75 56.13
N ILE A 772 1.76 -15.60 54.81
CA ILE A 772 3.02 -15.88 54.09
C ILE A 772 3.93 -14.66 53.87
N LYS A 773 3.64 -13.53 54.55
CA LYS A 773 4.38 -12.27 54.41
C LYS A 773 5.89 -12.42 54.54
N ASP A 774 6.36 -13.16 55.54
CA ASP A 774 7.78 -13.33 55.83
C ASP A 774 8.47 -14.36 54.89
N GLU A 775 7.71 -15.05 54.04
CA GLU A 775 8.20 -16.04 53.05
C GLU A 775 8.25 -15.49 51.61
N THR A 776 7.74 -14.27 51.39
CA THR A 776 7.65 -13.59 50.08
C THR A 776 8.54 -12.33 50.08
N ASP A 777 8.99 -11.84 48.93
CA ASP A 777 9.67 -10.55 48.88
C ASP A 777 8.68 -9.39 49.11
N GLU A 778 9.17 -8.32 49.72
CA GLU A 778 8.33 -7.21 50.23
C GLU A 778 7.61 -6.45 49.11
N GLU A 779 8.22 -6.33 47.92
CA GLU A 779 7.66 -5.63 46.76
C GLU A 779 6.52 -6.44 46.11
N THR A 780 6.73 -7.74 45.86
CA THR A 780 5.67 -8.64 45.37
C THR A 780 4.52 -8.77 46.38
N TRP A 781 4.83 -8.91 47.67
CA TRP A 781 3.82 -8.99 48.72
C TRP A 781 2.95 -7.72 48.78
N LEU A 782 3.58 -6.53 48.75
CA LEU A 782 2.86 -5.26 48.79
C LEU A 782 1.97 -5.08 47.55
N SER A 783 2.49 -5.38 46.35
CA SER A 783 1.73 -5.32 45.10
C SER A 783 0.47 -6.20 45.13
N LEU A 784 0.62 -7.48 45.51
CA LEU A 784 -0.49 -8.43 45.54
C LEU A 784 -1.55 -8.08 46.60
N THR A 785 -1.12 -7.67 47.79
CA THR A 785 -2.06 -7.25 48.86
C THR A 785 -2.84 -5.99 48.46
N THR A 786 -2.19 -4.95 47.91
CA THR A 786 -2.89 -3.74 47.47
C THR A 786 -3.92 -4.03 46.39
N THR A 787 -3.60 -4.83 45.36
CA THR A 787 -4.57 -5.17 44.31
C THR A 787 -5.78 -5.95 44.85
N LEU A 788 -5.57 -6.90 45.77
CA LEU A 788 -6.67 -7.67 46.36
C LEU A 788 -7.52 -6.84 47.35
N GLU A 789 -6.91 -5.90 48.09
CA GLU A 789 -7.65 -4.94 48.92
C GLU A 789 -8.50 -3.98 48.07
N GLU A 790 -8.00 -3.55 46.90
CA GLU A 790 -8.77 -2.75 45.94
C GLU A 790 -9.94 -3.54 45.34
N MET A 791 -9.70 -4.78 44.87
CA MET A 791 -10.77 -5.66 44.35
C MET A 791 -11.82 -6.02 45.41
N LEU A 792 -11.41 -6.32 46.64
CA LEU A 792 -12.33 -6.59 47.75
C LEU A 792 -13.27 -5.41 47.98
N LYS A 793 -12.71 -4.20 47.97
CA LYS A 793 -13.48 -2.96 48.15
C LYS A 793 -14.46 -2.74 47.00
N GLU A 794 -14.06 -2.95 45.75
CA GLU A 794 -14.98 -2.82 44.60
C GLU A 794 -16.15 -3.80 44.69
N LEU A 795 -15.91 -5.06 45.07
CA LEU A 795 -16.99 -6.03 45.29
C LEU A 795 -17.88 -5.68 46.49
N GLN A 796 -17.31 -5.19 47.60
CA GLN A 796 -18.06 -4.74 48.77
C GLN A 796 -18.91 -3.49 48.49
N ASP A 797 -18.44 -2.59 47.62
CA ASP A 797 -19.22 -1.44 47.13
C ASP A 797 -20.36 -1.96 46.20
N LEU A 798 -20.09 -2.90 45.30
CA LEU A 798 -21.11 -3.55 44.44
C LEU A 798 -22.15 -4.39 45.21
N GLN A 799 -21.83 -4.87 46.42
CA GLN A 799 -22.79 -5.59 47.28
C GLN A 799 -23.77 -4.63 48.00
N GLN A 800 -23.52 -3.31 47.98
CA GLN A 800 -24.33 -2.30 48.66
C GLN A 800 -25.32 -1.57 47.74
N ASP A 801 -25.19 -1.70 46.41
CA ASP A 801 -26.08 -1.16 45.38
C ASP A 801 -27.21 -2.14 44.96
#